data_AF-A0A829R659-F1
#
_entry.id   AF-A0A829R659-F1
#
_cell.length_a   1.000
_cell.length_b   1.000
_cell.length_c   1.000
_cell.angle_alpha   90.00
_cell.angle_beta   90.00
_cell.angle_gamma   90.00
#
_symmetry.space_group_name_H-M   'P 1'
#
loop_
_entity.id
_entity.type
_entity.pdbx_description
1 polymer ?
#
loop_
_entity_poly.entity_id
_entity_poly.type
_entity_poly.pdbx_seq_one_letter_code
_entity_poly.pdbx_strand_id
1 'polypeptide(L)'
;MKVHIQNKTIIWGAVSLFALFILSCICFQSSVSAAEESRDGVRNESLQMKVIPRGNPATSRAREQRGNEHTSFESTGLFLYKGDEITVEVEGEPENLELRVGQWGGYTNTPYIATGSQSYAFKEGVVKLHGGTNTFTRNFSGGMVYLVNYSTTKTENVTIKGGVKVPYYVQGKTSIDSFKNELEQYKDVPFMEFVNNDAIATIRIDRAKDIFEKGNQVDVFMSSLAKIVKLQNGAAGLSYDGQGAERKDPQRIHVMNPEWGAGQLFATNNFIGIHSATTKDREIFSKGLDSTDWGMLHESGHTYQNKMYQWRNMTEVTVNIYADYAQKMWSVDGTGRYDAVNVKNGSRASVQKYFKKLETDPTWNFDRESTETNDYHFALLGMFLTLPRTFGYDFYPVLNQSYRSLPEEELPKTEEEQKQLFILMTSKVAHRDLTPFFEHWRFTITDETKEKLKALKLPTLEKEIWKDVLATEQEEKAGTYRISKAVGPYSVPQVEWKSGIPQFPFENLRNALNANDLVANMYSTPIASNTSLVTTGTVSDGTSFDIQNAYAYFTNDLGIPNKIPFSVKVTPGDSIVMTGQRGRYAVLSYDPKAKTLLARGNSKKILENLPNNLYPRVKVYDKNMQTVKKVAEGYGKTYGYEFAGKLDNVPVNIGDIVEIYHRESAKRVQRYKDNKPLTTNKDTYYYQITKTGWQEIDFNPKSIEGSAIAAKVGDSGELDLQINPANSILPSDYEYTVSDPSIIKVDSKGKWQALKKGKTTIAVTAKLPDVGELAGADYPAELKTTIEVEVTNSGAPIKIHYVDLQGNPLTDVSEQVIAGDAGDVINLEQYALKVPGYTLLTETANKTAVVSTKEQDISFIYGGNIISVTGDNIGTTVGKTGKIQIKLVPEITEMPAEKLIKAKKITYNVADPSIIQLETDGEWKALKNGSTTITALVTLESGKQLELTKPLEVMVSYNAEPIHIRYQTTAGKHLDEETIYGNVGERYQAKPKRINGYTAVSDKNQMLTFTDKTQEIVFEYEPNQLKIQDISAKVGDKGRFQITVLPQNNNEKYIFEYVVENSDIVSVTSDGKWTAKQAGETTIEVHAISDDLIRKAGVEPMLSTKIAFKVAQKPSKENGDKQTTPDEKDVINNKKNPKEDLSVIEKPIIKKHSRTIEDPKQSKKMVVKDKKLPHTGDSNQKNVVPLFIGLLLCLQGLYIWKRRKVDS
;
A
#
# COMPACT_ATOMS: atom_id res chain seq x y z
N MET A 1 -86.98 30.60 -41.19
CA MET A 1 -87.19 31.29 -42.49
C MET A 1 -86.03 30.92 -43.42
N LYS A 2 -86.24 30.82 -44.73
CA LYS A 2 -85.20 30.55 -45.73
C LYS A 2 -84.41 31.83 -46.08
N VAL A 3 -83.35 31.64 -46.89
CA VAL A 3 -82.63 32.62 -47.73
C VAL A 3 -81.50 33.39 -47.02
N HIS A 4 -80.36 33.74 -47.64
CA HIS A 4 -79.42 33.11 -48.58
C HIS A 4 -78.32 34.18 -48.79
N ILE A 5 -77.07 33.83 -48.52
CA ILE A 5 -75.83 34.26 -49.20
C ILE A 5 -75.80 35.65 -49.90
N GLN A 6 -74.87 36.51 -49.48
CA GLN A 6 -73.92 37.11 -50.42
C GLN A 6 -72.47 36.96 -49.96
N ASN A 7 -71.67 36.30 -50.79
CA ASN A 7 -70.21 36.21 -50.69
C ASN A 7 -69.56 37.44 -51.34
N LYS A 8 -68.54 38.03 -50.70
CA LYS A 8 -67.30 38.45 -51.40
C LYS A 8 -66.10 38.86 -50.53
N THR A 9 -66.25 39.08 -49.22
CA THR A 9 -65.16 39.63 -48.37
C THR A 9 -64.23 38.58 -47.73
N ILE A 10 -64.57 37.29 -47.76
CA ILE A 10 -63.88 36.26 -46.95
C ILE A 10 -62.61 35.69 -47.62
N ILE A 11 -62.50 35.73 -48.95
CA ILE A 11 -61.40 35.06 -49.68
C ILE A 11 -60.05 35.77 -49.49
N TRP A 12 -60.03 37.10 -49.44
CA TRP A 12 -58.79 37.84 -49.15
C TRP A 12 -58.36 37.72 -47.68
N GLY A 13 -59.31 37.69 -46.74
CA GLY A 13 -59.02 37.44 -45.33
C GLY A 13 -58.37 36.07 -45.09
N ALA A 14 -58.88 35.02 -45.74
CA ALA A 14 -58.34 33.66 -45.60
C ALA A 14 -56.92 33.52 -46.18
N VAL A 15 -56.62 34.12 -47.34
CA VAL A 15 -55.27 34.07 -47.92
C VAL A 15 -54.29 34.89 -47.08
N SER A 16 -54.69 36.07 -46.58
CA SER A 16 -53.84 36.86 -45.68
C SER A 16 -53.61 36.17 -44.32
N LEU A 17 -54.61 35.50 -43.73
CA LEU A 17 -54.43 34.72 -42.50
C LEU A 17 -53.57 33.46 -42.73
N PHE A 18 -53.70 32.78 -43.87
CA PHE A 18 -52.85 31.62 -44.17
C PHE A 18 -51.41 32.03 -44.49
N ALA A 19 -51.22 33.18 -45.16
CA ALA A 19 -49.91 33.79 -45.34
C ALA A 19 -49.30 34.24 -44.01
N LEU A 20 -50.08 34.86 -43.10
CA LEU A 20 -49.64 35.20 -41.74
C LEU A 20 -49.39 33.95 -40.88
N PHE A 21 -50.10 32.86 -41.09
CA PHE A 21 -49.86 31.60 -40.39
C PHE A 21 -48.60 30.91 -40.91
N ILE A 22 -48.32 30.95 -42.22
CA ILE A 22 -47.07 30.46 -42.80
C ILE A 22 -45.90 31.37 -42.45
N LEU A 23 -46.05 32.70 -42.47
CA LEU A 23 -45.02 33.61 -41.96
C LEU A 23 -44.82 33.44 -40.45
N SER A 24 -45.88 33.19 -39.68
CA SER A 24 -45.79 32.82 -38.27
C SER A 24 -45.03 31.51 -38.08
N CYS A 25 -45.34 30.46 -38.85
CA CYS A 25 -44.62 29.19 -38.75
C CYS A 25 -43.17 29.27 -39.25
N ILE A 26 -42.88 30.05 -40.29
CA ILE A 26 -41.51 30.29 -40.77
C ILE A 26 -40.75 31.16 -39.76
N CYS A 27 -41.36 32.22 -39.20
CA CYS A 27 -40.75 33.02 -38.14
C CYS A 27 -40.63 32.27 -36.81
N PHE A 28 -41.53 31.35 -36.48
CA PHE A 28 -41.40 30.46 -35.32
C PHE A 28 -40.35 29.37 -35.58
N GLN A 29 -40.23 28.81 -36.79
CA GLN A 29 -39.13 27.91 -37.09
C GLN A 29 -37.79 28.64 -37.14
N SER A 30 -37.74 29.90 -37.62
CA SER A 30 -36.53 30.73 -37.64
C SER A 30 -36.26 31.49 -36.33
N SER A 31 -37.14 31.43 -35.32
CA SER A 31 -36.89 31.96 -33.97
C SER A 31 -36.82 30.87 -32.89
N VAL A 32 -37.38 29.68 -33.13
CA VAL A 32 -37.01 28.46 -32.39
C VAL A 32 -35.64 27.95 -32.85
N SER A 33 -35.27 28.09 -34.14
CA SER A 33 -33.91 27.88 -34.63
C SER A 33 -32.95 29.05 -34.36
N ALA A 34 -33.41 30.18 -33.81
CA ALA A 34 -32.58 31.31 -33.38
C ALA A 34 -32.71 31.61 -31.87
N ALA A 35 -33.23 30.64 -31.11
CA ALA A 35 -33.20 30.60 -29.65
C ALA A 35 -32.74 29.22 -29.13
N GLU A 36 -32.14 28.39 -29.99
CA GLU A 36 -31.03 27.57 -29.54
C GLU A 36 -29.86 28.52 -29.24
N GLU A 37 -29.67 28.89 -27.97
CA GLU A 37 -28.37 29.36 -27.51
C GLU A 37 -27.33 28.34 -27.94
N SER A 38 -26.31 28.81 -28.66
CA SER A 38 -25.47 27.96 -29.48
C SER A 38 -24.70 26.96 -28.64
N ARG A 39 -25.00 25.66 -28.82
CA ARG A 39 -24.32 24.55 -28.11
C ARG A 39 -22.94 24.30 -28.73
N ASP A 40 -22.08 25.31 -28.71
CA ASP A 40 -20.84 25.45 -29.51
C ASP A 40 -19.67 24.54 -29.09
N GLY A 41 -19.84 23.71 -28.05
CA GLY A 41 -18.82 22.75 -27.64
C GLY A 41 -18.57 21.67 -28.70
N VAL A 42 -17.30 21.42 -29.03
CA VAL A 42 -16.91 20.37 -29.98
C VAL A 42 -17.27 19.00 -29.42
N ARG A 43 -18.14 18.28 -30.14
CA ARG A 43 -18.71 17.00 -29.71
C ARG A 43 -17.67 15.90 -29.59
N ASN A 44 -17.84 15.03 -28.60
CA ASN A 44 -17.07 13.80 -28.47
C ASN A 44 -17.78 12.65 -29.22
N GLU A 45 -17.20 12.24 -30.35
CA GLU A 45 -17.67 11.08 -31.11
C GLU A 45 -17.41 9.75 -30.37
N SER A 46 -16.22 9.61 -29.78
CA SER A 46 -15.77 8.43 -29.04
C SER A 46 -14.47 8.71 -28.28
N LEU A 47 -14.47 8.40 -26.98
CA LEU A 47 -13.31 8.47 -26.10
C LEU A 47 -13.09 7.09 -25.45
N GLN A 48 -11.94 6.47 -25.71
CA GLN A 48 -11.54 5.21 -25.06
C GLN A 48 -10.66 5.49 -23.86
N MET A 49 -10.93 4.84 -22.72
CA MET A 49 -10.18 5.02 -21.48
C MET A 49 -9.92 3.69 -20.77
N LYS A 50 -8.82 3.66 -20.01
CA LYS A 50 -8.54 2.65 -18.99
C LYS A 50 -8.74 3.28 -17.62
N VAL A 51 -9.70 2.79 -16.86
CA VAL A 51 -10.10 3.33 -15.55
C VAL A 51 -9.45 2.48 -14.47
N ILE A 52 -8.31 2.94 -13.95
CA ILE A 52 -7.56 2.19 -12.94
C ILE A 52 -8.29 2.17 -11.58
N PRO A 53 -8.14 1.11 -10.77
CA PRO A 53 -8.73 1.05 -9.43
C PRO A 53 -8.12 2.13 -8.53
N ARG A 54 -8.96 2.98 -7.93
CA ARG A 54 -8.54 4.02 -6.96
C ARG A 54 -9.08 3.80 -5.55
N GLY A 55 -9.82 2.72 -5.30
CA GLY A 55 -10.40 2.40 -3.99
C GLY A 55 -11.45 3.42 -3.54
N ASN A 56 -12.11 3.14 -2.41
CA ASN A 56 -13.14 4.02 -1.86
C ASN A 56 -12.55 5.14 -0.97
N PRO A 57 -12.83 6.43 -1.22
CA PRO A 57 -12.27 7.56 -0.48
C PRO A 57 -12.45 7.50 1.04
N ALA A 58 -13.61 7.05 1.52
CA ALA A 58 -13.90 7.01 2.95
C ALA A 58 -13.09 5.89 3.64
N THR A 59 -12.97 4.73 2.99
CA THR A 59 -12.14 3.60 3.47
C THR A 59 -10.66 3.99 3.48
N SER A 60 -10.16 4.60 2.41
CA SER A 60 -8.77 5.07 2.31
C SER A 60 -8.46 6.15 3.34
N ARG A 61 -9.32 7.15 3.52
CA ARG A 61 -9.18 8.18 4.56
C ARG A 61 -9.07 7.56 5.96
N ALA A 62 -9.93 6.59 6.28
CA ALA A 62 -9.93 5.93 7.59
C ALA A 62 -8.62 5.16 7.83
N ARG A 63 -8.17 4.35 6.87
CA ARG A 63 -6.91 3.60 6.96
C ARG A 63 -5.68 4.52 7.04
N GLU A 64 -5.66 5.58 6.24
CA GLU A 64 -4.58 6.57 6.20
C GLU A 64 -4.63 7.56 7.39
N GLN A 65 -5.65 7.45 8.26
CA GLN A 65 -5.93 8.32 9.42
C GLN A 65 -6.03 9.82 9.09
N ARG A 66 -6.47 10.17 7.88
CA ARG A 66 -6.47 11.56 7.38
C ARG A 66 -7.76 12.34 7.73
N GLY A 67 -7.66 13.67 7.63
CA GLY A 67 -8.75 14.62 7.90
C GLY A 67 -9.96 14.44 7.00
N ASN A 68 -9.73 14.56 5.68
CA ASN A 68 -10.75 14.59 4.64
C ASN A 68 -10.55 13.48 3.58
N GLU A 69 -11.56 13.19 2.77
CA GLU A 69 -11.48 12.28 1.62
C GLU A 69 -10.60 12.85 0.48
N HIS A 70 -9.91 11.97 -0.27
CA HIS A 70 -9.23 12.31 -1.53
C HIS A 70 -10.02 11.72 -2.69
N THR A 71 -10.05 12.37 -3.87
CA THR A 71 -10.94 11.93 -4.94
C THR A 71 -10.46 10.65 -5.63
N SER A 72 -11.40 9.77 -5.95
CA SER A 72 -11.19 8.60 -6.83
C SER A 72 -11.61 8.88 -8.28
N PHE A 73 -11.80 10.16 -8.65
CA PHE A 73 -12.21 10.54 -10.00
C PHE A 73 -11.10 10.24 -11.03
N GLU A 74 -11.51 9.65 -12.15
CA GLU A 74 -10.84 9.76 -13.43
C GLU A 74 -11.55 10.82 -14.27
N SER A 75 -10.80 11.87 -14.57
CA SER A 75 -11.22 12.93 -15.49
C SER A 75 -11.27 12.40 -16.92
N THR A 76 -12.31 12.81 -17.65
CA THR A 76 -12.53 12.42 -19.06
C THR A 76 -12.18 13.54 -20.04
N GLY A 77 -11.98 14.78 -19.58
CA GLY A 77 -11.88 15.96 -20.45
C GLY A 77 -13.19 16.32 -21.15
N LEU A 78 -14.34 15.85 -20.65
CA LEU A 78 -15.66 16.10 -21.22
C LEU A 78 -16.59 16.87 -20.26
N PHE A 79 -17.45 17.69 -20.86
CA PHE A 79 -18.60 18.33 -20.22
C PHE A 79 -19.90 17.80 -20.85
N LEU A 80 -20.93 17.58 -20.05
CA LEU A 80 -22.27 17.22 -20.52
C LEU A 80 -23.22 18.38 -20.23
N TYR A 81 -23.89 18.91 -21.26
CA TYR A 81 -24.94 19.91 -21.07
C TYR A 81 -26.21 19.28 -20.47
N LYS A 82 -27.04 20.11 -19.85
CA LYS A 82 -28.35 19.70 -19.33
C LYS A 82 -29.21 19.10 -20.45
N GLY A 83 -29.68 17.87 -20.25
CA GLY A 83 -30.55 17.17 -21.20
C GLY A 83 -29.82 16.56 -22.41
N ASP A 84 -28.50 16.70 -22.53
CA ASP A 84 -27.71 15.93 -23.49
C ASP A 84 -27.51 14.49 -22.97
N GLU A 85 -27.48 13.54 -23.91
CA GLU A 85 -27.22 12.12 -23.64
C GLU A 85 -25.72 11.81 -23.70
N ILE A 86 -25.29 10.86 -22.87
CA ILE A 86 -23.96 10.24 -22.90
C ILE A 86 -24.10 8.72 -22.84
N THR A 87 -23.33 8.01 -23.65
CA THR A 87 -23.28 6.53 -23.67
C THR A 87 -21.93 6.07 -23.16
N VAL A 88 -21.91 5.10 -22.26
CA VAL A 88 -20.69 4.45 -21.73
C VAL A 88 -20.79 2.94 -21.96
N GLU A 89 -19.95 2.44 -22.85
CA GLU A 89 -19.73 1.01 -23.06
C GLU A 89 -18.66 0.53 -22.05
N VAL A 90 -18.96 -0.51 -21.27
CA VAL A 90 -18.02 -1.13 -20.31
C VAL A 90 -17.68 -2.56 -20.74
N GLU A 91 -16.38 -2.89 -20.77
CA GLU A 91 -15.91 -4.24 -21.15
C GLU A 91 -16.07 -5.24 -19.98
N GLY A 92 -17.11 -6.07 -20.05
CA GLY A 92 -17.45 -7.04 -19.00
C GLY A 92 -18.11 -6.39 -17.79
N GLU A 93 -18.54 -7.20 -16.80
CA GLU A 93 -19.19 -6.65 -15.61
C GLU A 93 -18.16 -5.99 -14.67
N PRO A 94 -18.34 -4.70 -14.31
CA PRO A 94 -17.43 -4.01 -13.39
C PRO A 94 -17.71 -4.37 -11.93
N GLU A 95 -16.67 -4.33 -11.09
CA GLU A 95 -16.85 -4.56 -9.64
C GLU A 95 -17.63 -3.40 -8.98
N ASN A 96 -17.11 -2.18 -9.15
CA ASN A 96 -17.67 -0.97 -8.53
C ASN A 96 -17.28 0.28 -9.32
N LEU A 97 -17.87 0.41 -10.52
CA LEU A 97 -17.65 1.52 -11.44
C LEU A 97 -18.89 2.44 -11.50
N GLU A 98 -18.67 3.75 -11.43
CA GLU A 98 -19.72 4.77 -11.57
C GLU A 98 -19.36 5.79 -12.66
N LEU A 99 -20.38 6.32 -13.33
CA LEU A 99 -20.33 7.58 -14.07
C LEU A 99 -20.85 8.70 -13.17
N ARG A 100 -20.13 9.82 -13.15
CA ARG A 100 -20.54 11.04 -12.44
C ARG A 100 -20.52 12.23 -13.38
N VAL A 101 -21.64 12.96 -13.40
CA VAL A 101 -21.83 14.18 -14.18
C VAL A 101 -22.22 15.31 -13.25
N GLY A 102 -21.33 16.28 -13.08
CA GLY A 102 -21.47 17.35 -12.11
C GLY A 102 -20.18 18.11 -11.88
N GLN A 103 -20.21 19.11 -11.02
CA GLN A 103 -19.00 19.79 -10.58
C GLN A 103 -19.16 20.20 -9.11
N TRP A 104 -18.21 19.81 -8.26
CA TRP A 104 -18.17 20.23 -6.86
C TRP A 104 -17.85 21.72 -6.74
N GLY A 105 -18.31 22.34 -5.65
CA GLY A 105 -18.19 23.77 -5.38
C GLY A 105 -19.53 24.49 -5.44
N GLY A 106 -19.57 25.71 -4.89
CA GLY A 106 -20.69 26.63 -5.07
C GLY A 106 -20.43 27.55 -6.25
N TYR A 107 -21.28 27.48 -7.27
CA TYR A 107 -21.26 28.39 -8.43
C TYR A 107 -22.60 29.12 -8.50
N THR A 108 -22.58 30.36 -8.98
CA THR A 108 -23.76 31.21 -9.10
C THR A 108 -23.89 31.78 -10.51
N ASN A 109 -22.78 32.24 -11.09
CA ASN A 109 -22.69 32.89 -12.40
C ASN A 109 -21.90 32.05 -13.42
N THR A 110 -21.47 30.83 -13.07
CA THR A 110 -20.81 29.92 -14.02
C THR A 110 -21.85 29.26 -14.93
N PRO A 111 -21.74 29.39 -16.27
CA PRO A 111 -22.73 28.85 -17.20
C PRO A 111 -22.96 27.34 -17.06
N TYR A 112 -24.21 26.92 -17.35
CA TYR A 112 -24.67 25.52 -17.46
C TYR A 112 -24.60 24.64 -16.19
N ILE A 113 -23.93 25.10 -15.12
CA ILE A 113 -23.83 24.42 -13.83
C ILE A 113 -24.99 24.78 -12.90
N ALA A 114 -25.31 23.89 -11.96
CA ALA A 114 -26.32 24.14 -10.93
C ALA A 114 -25.91 25.30 -10.00
N THR A 115 -26.75 26.32 -9.92
CA THR A 115 -26.59 27.45 -9.00
C THR A 115 -26.79 27.03 -7.54
N GLY A 116 -25.89 27.45 -6.64
CA GLY A 116 -26.10 27.38 -5.18
C GLY A 116 -25.20 26.38 -4.43
N SER A 117 -25.81 25.47 -3.66
CA SER A 117 -25.10 24.62 -2.68
C SER A 117 -24.24 23.54 -3.33
N GLN A 118 -23.08 23.24 -2.74
CA GLN A 118 -22.24 22.08 -3.06
C GLN A 118 -23.02 20.74 -3.05
N SER A 119 -24.11 20.64 -2.28
CA SER A 119 -24.99 19.45 -2.28
C SER A 119 -25.71 19.21 -3.61
N TYR A 120 -25.78 20.21 -4.50
CA TYR A 120 -26.37 20.11 -5.83
C TYR A 120 -25.38 19.61 -6.90
N ALA A 121 -24.07 19.65 -6.63
CA ALA A 121 -22.99 19.32 -7.56
C ALA A 121 -23.27 18.08 -8.42
N PHE A 122 -23.59 16.96 -7.77
CA PHE A 122 -23.87 15.65 -8.37
C PHE A 122 -25.32 15.18 -8.13
N LYS A 123 -26.24 16.09 -7.78
CA LYS A 123 -27.67 15.76 -7.69
C LYS A 123 -28.15 15.26 -9.06
N GLU A 124 -28.80 14.09 -9.08
CA GLU A 124 -29.23 13.39 -10.31
C GLU A 124 -28.06 13.19 -11.31
N GLY A 125 -26.82 13.15 -10.82
CA GLY A 125 -25.58 13.15 -11.59
C GLY A 125 -24.64 12.01 -11.21
N VAL A 126 -25.15 10.91 -10.65
CA VAL A 126 -24.39 9.71 -10.31
C VAL A 126 -25.18 8.49 -10.81
N VAL A 127 -24.53 7.62 -11.57
CA VAL A 127 -25.11 6.35 -12.01
C VAL A 127 -24.07 5.24 -11.88
N LYS A 128 -24.47 4.09 -11.32
CA LYS A 128 -23.64 2.89 -11.30
C LYS A 128 -23.65 2.26 -12.70
N LEU A 129 -22.49 1.88 -13.19
CA LEU A 129 -22.34 1.24 -14.50
C LEU A 129 -22.35 -0.29 -14.39
N HIS A 130 -22.84 -0.92 -15.44
CA HIS A 130 -22.87 -2.37 -15.65
C HIS A 130 -22.13 -2.74 -16.93
N GLY A 131 -21.87 -4.03 -17.16
CA GLY A 131 -21.22 -4.50 -18.39
C GLY A 131 -22.05 -4.25 -19.64
N GLY A 132 -21.40 -3.85 -20.73
CA GLY A 132 -22.04 -3.44 -21.97
C GLY A 132 -22.50 -1.97 -21.97
N THR A 133 -23.59 -1.69 -22.67
CA THR A 133 -24.06 -0.33 -22.98
C THR A 133 -24.83 0.30 -21.81
N ASN A 134 -24.34 1.42 -21.31
CA ASN A 134 -25.03 2.26 -20.33
C ASN A 134 -25.36 3.61 -20.98
N THR A 135 -26.61 4.04 -20.92
CA THR A 135 -27.05 5.34 -21.46
C THR A 135 -27.54 6.23 -20.32
N PHE A 136 -27.12 7.50 -20.32
CA PHE A 136 -27.41 8.45 -19.24
C PHE A 136 -27.69 9.85 -19.77
N THR A 137 -28.63 10.55 -19.12
CA THR A 137 -28.97 11.96 -19.41
C THR A 137 -29.21 12.68 -18.09
N ARG A 138 -28.60 13.85 -17.91
CA ARG A 138 -28.80 14.67 -16.69
C ARG A 138 -29.74 15.84 -16.96
N ASN A 139 -30.97 15.76 -16.44
CA ASN A 139 -31.99 16.80 -16.62
C ASN A 139 -31.92 17.94 -15.59
N PHE A 140 -31.16 17.77 -14.50
CA PHE A 140 -31.03 18.79 -13.44
C PHE A 140 -30.20 20.00 -13.92
N SER A 141 -28.91 19.79 -14.21
CA SER A 141 -27.97 20.77 -14.79
C SER A 141 -26.91 20.08 -15.64
N GLY A 142 -26.09 20.85 -16.36
CA GLY A 142 -24.84 20.33 -16.94
C GLY A 142 -23.80 20.02 -15.87
N GLY A 143 -22.65 19.48 -16.29
CA GLY A 143 -21.55 19.10 -15.40
C GLY A 143 -20.34 18.54 -16.13
N MET A 144 -19.18 18.57 -15.46
CA MET A 144 -18.00 17.81 -15.88
C MET A 144 -18.28 16.31 -15.76
N VAL A 145 -17.69 15.52 -16.65
CA VAL A 145 -17.89 14.08 -16.73
C VAL A 145 -16.67 13.37 -16.13
N TYR A 146 -16.93 12.53 -15.13
CA TYR A 146 -15.95 11.72 -14.43
C TYR A 146 -16.37 10.25 -14.42
N LEU A 147 -15.38 9.37 -14.40
CA LEU A 147 -15.57 7.97 -14.02
C LEU A 147 -14.97 7.72 -12.65
N VAL A 148 -15.53 6.79 -11.89
CA VAL A 148 -15.07 6.48 -10.54
C VAL A 148 -14.98 4.96 -10.40
N ASN A 149 -13.76 4.44 -10.29
CA ASN A 149 -13.51 3.02 -10.04
C ASN A 149 -13.11 2.81 -8.58
N TYR A 150 -14.07 2.34 -7.78
CA TYR A 150 -13.88 2.03 -6.36
C TYR A 150 -13.30 0.64 -6.09
N SER A 151 -12.99 -0.15 -7.12
CA SER A 151 -12.18 -1.36 -6.95
C SER A 151 -10.79 -1.01 -6.39
N THR A 152 -10.15 -1.98 -5.75
CA THR A 152 -8.74 -1.94 -5.34
C THR A 152 -7.86 -2.85 -6.20
N THR A 153 -8.43 -3.57 -7.17
CA THR A 153 -7.78 -4.68 -7.90
C THR A 153 -8.04 -4.66 -9.39
N LYS A 154 -9.25 -4.32 -9.84
CA LYS A 154 -9.69 -4.43 -11.24
C LYS A 154 -9.60 -3.10 -11.97
N THR A 155 -8.86 -3.08 -13.08
CA THR A 155 -8.89 -1.99 -14.07
C THR A 155 -10.00 -2.27 -15.08
N GLU A 156 -10.79 -1.25 -15.40
CA GLU A 156 -11.89 -1.36 -16.36
C GLU A 156 -11.53 -0.67 -17.68
N ASN A 157 -11.91 -1.26 -18.82
CA ASN A 157 -11.84 -0.60 -20.13
C ASN A 157 -13.22 -0.05 -20.49
N VAL A 158 -13.27 1.19 -20.97
CA VAL A 158 -14.53 1.87 -21.29
C VAL A 158 -14.43 2.67 -22.58
N THR A 159 -15.57 2.82 -23.27
CA THR A 159 -15.73 3.76 -24.39
C THR A 159 -16.89 4.72 -24.12
N ILE A 160 -16.63 6.01 -24.16
CA ILE A 160 -17.60 7.08 -23.88
C ILE A 160 -17.95 7.81 -25.19
N LYS A 161 -19.24 7.94 -25.50
CA LYS A 161 -19.77 8.73 -26.62
C LYS A 161 -20.72 9.80 -26.12
N GLY A 162 -20.77 10.95 -26.78
CA GLY A 162 -21.54 12.10 -26.31
C GLY A 162 -20.74 12.96 -25.33
N GLY A 163 -21.38 14.05 -24.87
CA GLY A 163 -20.70 15.20 -24.26
C GLY A 163 -19.96 16.07 -25.28
N VAL A 164 -19.33 17.13 -24.78
CA VAL A 164 -18.42 18.04 -25.53
C VAL A 164 -17.06 18.08 -24.85
N LYS A 165 -16.01 18.33 -25.63
CA LYS A 165 -14.64 18.45 -25.12
C LYS A 165 -14.43 19.78 -24.39
N VAL A 166 -13.59 19.76 -23.36
CA VAL A 166 -13.03 20.96 -22.72
C VAL A 166 -11.52 21.04 -23.01
N PRO A 167 -10.86 22.20 -22.81
CA PRO A 167 -9.40 22.26 -22.89
C PRO A 167 -8.77 21.35 -21.84
N TYR A 168 -7.99 20.36 -22.27
CA TYR A 168 -7.63 19.21 -21.44
C TYR A 168 -6.12 18.93 -21.41
N TYR A 169 -5.48 19.28 -20.29
CA TYR A 169 -4.04 19.09 -20.10
C TYR A 169 -3.74 17.83 -19.28
N VAL A 170 -3.22 16.79 -19.92
CA VAL A 170 -2.67 15.63 -19.21
C VAL A 170 -1.15 15.76 -19.16
N GLN A 171 -0.60 15.97 -17.96
CA GLN A 171 0.82 16.23 -17.76
C GLN A 171 1.68 15.09 -18.33
N GLY A 172 2.72 15.45 -19.09
CA GLY A 172 3.59 14.50 -19.79
C GLY A 172 2.97 13.78 -20.99
N LYS A 173 1.73 14.11 -21.39
CA LYS A 173 1.07 13.58 -22.59
C LYS A 173 0.58 14.67 -23.55
N THR A 174 -0.13 15.67 -23.06
CA THR A 174 -0.57 16.83 -23.86
C THR A 174 0.62 17.77 -24.04
N SER A 175 0.92 18.19 -25.28
CA SER A 175 1.93 19.23 -25.52
C SER A 175 1.38 20.61 -25.19
N ILE A 176 2.26 21.53 -24.77
CA ILE A 176 1.89 22.91 -24.42
C ILE A 176 1.16 23.61 -25.58
N ASP A 177 1.67 23.47 -26.81
CA ASP A 177 1.06 24.08 -28.00
C ASP A 177 -0.30 23.46 -28.34
N SER A 178 -0.47 22.14 -28.17
CA SER A 178 -1.77 21.48 -28.36
C SER A 178 -2.79 22.02 -27.37
N PHE A 179 -2.42 22.12 -26.09
CA PHE A 179 -3.30 22.66 -25.05
C PHE A 179 -3.68 24.13 -25.29
N LYS A 180 -2.76 24.96 -25.79
CA LYS A 180 -3.09 26.35 -26.19
C LYS A 180 -4.07 26.41 -27.36
N ASN A 181 -3.92 25.54 -28.36
CA ASN A 181 -4.90 25.43 -29.43
C ASN A 181 -6.28 24.99 -28.89
N GLU A 182 -6.32 24.09 -27.91
CA GLU A 182 -7.57 23.69 -27.25
C GLU A 182 -8.21 24.82 -26.43
N LEU A 183 -7.43 25.70 -25.79
CA LEU A 183 -7.95 26.89 -25.09
C LEU A 183 -8.66 27.88 -26.03
N GLU A 184 -8.32 27.91 -27.32
CA GLU A 184 -9.05 28.66 -28.35
C GLU A 184 -10.19 27.86 -28.98
N GLN A 185 -9.99 26.57 -29.23
CA GLN A 185 -10.97 25.71 -29.90
C GLN A 185 -12.17 25.37 -29.01
N TYR A 186 -11.96 25.23 -27.70
CA TYR A 186 -12.98 24.84 -26.72
C TYR A 186 -13.17 25.95 -25.68
N LYS A 187 -13.40 27.19 -26.13
CA LYS A 187 -13.53 28.36 -25.23
C LYS A 187 -14.94 28.57 -24.65
N ASP A 188 -15.96 27.95 -25.26
CA ASP A 188 -17.38 28.17 -24.96
C ASP A 188 -17.96 27.18 -23.93
N VAL A 189 -17.08 26.42 -23.26
CA VAL A 189 -17.38 25.56 -22.10
C VAL A 189 -17.00 26.27 -20.77
N PRO A 190 -17.64 25.94 -19.63
CA PRO A 190 -17.40 26.68 -18.39
C PRO A 190 -16.04 26.39 -17.71
N PHE A 191 -15.37 25.30 -18.05
CA PHE A 191 -14.13 24.85 -17.40
C PHE A 191 -13.07 24.40 -18.41
N MET A 192 -11.83 24.38 -17.93
CA MET A 192 -10.69 23.62 -18.46
C MET A 192 -10.20 22.68 -17.35
N GLU A 193 -9.57 21.57 -17.72
CA GLU A 193 -9.21 20.51 -16.77
C GLU A 193 -7.78 20.01 -16.96
N PHE A 194 -7.03 19.93 -15.86
CA PHE A 194 -5.62 19.52 -15.83
C PHE A 194 -5.44 18.30 -14.94
N VAL A 195 -4.64 17.32 -15.37
CA VAL A 195 -4.53 16.02 -14.70
C VAL A 195 -3.09 15.51 -14.72
N ASN A 196 -2.65 14.97 -13.58
CA ASN A 196 -1.47 14.10 -13.50
C ASN A 196 -1.78 12.87 -12.63
N ASN A 197 -0.78 12.21 -12.04
CA ASN A 197 -1.02 11.04 -11.20
C ASN A 197 -1.58 11.41 -9.81
N ASP A 198 -1.19 12.58 -9.29
CA ASP A 198 -1.38 13.04 -7.92
C ASP A 198 -2.58 14.00 -7.76
N ALA A 199 -2.94 14.72 -8.81
CA ALA A 199 -3.92 15.80 -8.77
C ALA A 199 -4.82 15.90 -10.01
N ILE A 200 -6.02 16.45 -9.80
CA ILE A 200 -6.90 17.02 -10.83
C ILE A 200 -7.09 18.50 -10.49
N ALA A 201 -7.05 19.38 -11.49
CA ALA A 201 -7.47 20.76 -11.35
C ALA A 201 -8.59 21.07 -12.35
N THR A 202 -9.78 21.40 -11.87
CA THR A 202 -10.91 21.80 -12.72
C THR A 202 -11.15 23.29 -12.53
N ILE A 203 -10.67 24.08 -13.49
CA ILE A 203 -10.54 25.53 -13.36
C ILE A 203 -11.53 26.20 -14.30
N ARG A 204 -12.24 27.20 -13.81
CA ARG A 204 -13.09 28.09 -14.62
C ARG A 204 -12.26 28.75 -15.73
N ILE A 205 -12.68 28.61 -16.99
CA ILE A 205 -11.92 29.13 -18.12
C ILE A 205 -11.87 30.67 -18.12
N ASP A 206 -13.00 31.32 -17.79
CA ASP A 206 -13.15 32.78 -17.73
C ASP A 206 -12.29 33.45 -16.65
N ARG A 207 -11.84 32.68 -15.65
CA ARG A 207 -10.99 33.16 -14.56
C ARG A 207 -9.50 33.13 -14.87
N ALA A 208 -9.03 32.25 -15.76
CA ALA A 208 -7.60 31.93 -15.83
C ALA A 208 -7.05 31.53 -17.21
N LYS A 209 -7.84 31.57 -18.30
CA LYS A 209 -7.34 31.29 -19.66
C LYS A 209 -6.07 32.10 -20.01
N ASP A 210 -6.09 33.41 -19.75
CA ASP A 210 -4.96 34.32 -20.00
C ASP A 210 -3.70 34.03 -19.15
N ILE A 211 -3.83 33.24 -18.09
CA ILE A 211 -2.71 32.80 -17.25
C ILE A 211 -2.10 31.54 -17.88
N PHE A 212 -2.93 30.54 -18.18
CA PHE A 212 -2.46 29.24 -18.66
C PHE A 212 -2.09 29.21 -20.16
N GLU A 213 -2.48 30.23 -20.93
CA GLU A 213 -1.97 30.47 -22.29
C GLU A 213 -0.49 30.94 -22.31
N LYS A 214 0.02 31.50 -21.20
CA LYS A 214 1.39 32.04 -21.11
C LYS A 214 2.41 30.93 -20.85
N GLY A 215 3.50 30.94 -21.63
CA GLY A 215 4.65 30.03 -21.43
C GLY A 215 4.23 28.57 -21.32
N ASN A 216 4.72 27.89 -20.28
CA ASN A 216 4.36 26.54 -19.85
C ASN A 216 3.57 26.53 -18.52
N GLN A 217 2.84 27.61 -18.18
CA GLN A 217 2.31 27.83 -16.83
C GLN A 217 1.37 26.71 -16.32
N VAL A 218 0.67 26.01 -17.21
CA VAL A 218 -0.16 24.84 -16.86
C VAL A 218 0.67 23.68 -16.27
N ASP A 219 1.88 23.46 -16.81
CA ASP A 219 2.79 22.42 -16.33
C ASP A 219 3.48 22.83 -15.03
N VAL A 220 3.83 24.12 -14.89
CA VAL A 220 4.35 24.70 -13.64
C VAL A 220 3.35 24.55 -12.50
N PHE A 221 2.08 24.85 -12.74
CA PHE A 221 1.01 24.69 -11.76
C PHE A 221 0.77 23.22 -11.40
N MET A 222 0.66 22.31 -12.37
CA MET A 222 0.47 20.87 -12.08
C MET A 222 1.68 20.23 -11.39
N SER A 223 2.90 20.64 -11.73
CA SER A 223 4.13 20.25 -11.02
C SER A 223 4.13 20.77 -9.58
N SER A 224 3.64 21.98 -9.35
CA SER A 224 3.48 22.54 -8.00
C SER A 224 2.47 21.73 -7.18
N LEU A 225 1.33 21.34 -7.75
CA LEU A 225 0.37 20.47 -7.08
C LEU A 225 0.94 19.07 -6.78
N ALA A 226 1.65 18.44 -7.71
CA ALA A 226 2.32 17.16 -7.47
C ALA A 226 3.38 17.25 -6.36
N LYS A 227 4.16 18.34 -6.34
CA LYS A 227 5.14 18.63 -5.29
C LYS A 227 4.47 18.81 -3.92
N ILE A 228 3.34 19.52 -3.84
CA ILE A 228 2.53 19.62 -2.62
C ILE A 228 2.09 18.21 -2.18
N VAL A 229 1.42 17.43 -3.04
CA VAL A 229 0.96 16.07 -2.69
C VAL A 229 2.11 15.18 -2.20
N LYS A 230 3.27 15.22 -2.85
CA LYS A 230 4.47 14.47 -2.43
C LYS A 230 4.96 14.89 -1.04
N LEU A 231 5.06 16.19 -0.76
CA LEU A 231 5.53 16.71 0.53
C LEU A 231 4.53 16.44 1.65
N GLN A 232 3.23 16.48 1.35
CA GLN A 232 2.15 16.20 2.30
C GLN A 232 2.03 14.70 2.61
N ASN A 233 2.19 13.84 1.60
CA ASN A 233 2.41 12.40 1.78
C ASN A 233 3.62 12.16 2.71
N GLY A 234 4.74 12.87 2.46
CA GLY A 234 5.93 12.87 3.30
C GLY A 234 5.61 13.19 4.77
N ALA A 235 5.08 14.37 5.06
CA ALA A 235 4.68 14.81 6.42
C ALA A 235 3.75 13.82 7.13
N ALA A 236 2.85 13.18 6.37
CA ALA A 236 1.91 12.18 6.87
C ALA A 236 2.52 10.78 7.08
N GLY A 237 3.76 10.53 6.66
CA GLY A 237 4.38 9.20 6.67
C GLY A 237 3.72 8.21 5.71
N LEU A 238 3.36 8.69 4.50
CA LEU A 238 2.64 7.94 3.48
C LEU A 238 3.45 7.84 2.17
N SER A 239 3.38 6.69 1.51
CA SER A 239 4.03 6.38 0.24
C SER A 239 3.12 5.54 -0.66
N TYR A 240 3.13 5.80 -1.97
CA TYR A 240 2.38 5.00 -2.96
C TYR A 240 2.94 3.58 -3.14
N ASP A 241 4.20 3.36 -2.78
CA ASP A 241 4.86 2.04 -2.85
C ASP A 241 4.85 1.31 -1.50
N GLY A 242 4.51 2.01 -0.41
CA GLY A 242 4.57 1.46 0.95
C GLY A 242 3.49 0.44 1.29
N GLN A 243 3.68 -0.32 2.38
CA GLN A 243 2.72 -1.30 2.92
C GLN A 243 2.16 -0.92 4.29
N GLY A 244 0.91 -1.34 4.57
CA GLY A 244 0.30 -1.15 5.89
C GLY A 244 0.18 0.31 6.31
N ALA A 245 0.83 0.69 7.41
CA ALA A 245 0.82 2.01 8.03
C ALA A 245 1.47 3.13 7.19
N GLU A 246 2.17 2.82 6.10
CA GLU A 246 2.68 3.81 5.14
C GLU A 246 1.90 3.80 3.80
N ARG A 247 0.93 2.89 3.61
CA ARG A 247 0.25 2.71 2.31
C ARG A 247 -0.62 3.92 1.94
N LYS A 248 -0.23 4.66 0.90
CA LYS A 248 -1.07 5.63 0.19
C LYS A 248 -1.84 4.95 -0.95
N ASP A 249 -3.16 5.06 -0.96
CA ASP A 249 -4.00 4.71 -2.11
C ASP A 249 -3.86 5.77 -3.22
N PRO A 250 -3.96 5.39 -4.51
CA PRO A 250 -3.75 6.27 -5.66
C PRO A 250 -4.90 7.26 -5.90
N GLN A 251 -5.53 7.75 -4.84
CA GLN A 251 -6.50 8.85 -4.88
C GLN A 251 -5.78 10.18 -5.03
N ARG A 252 -6.45 11.13 -5.70
CA ARG A 252 -5.90 12.43 -6.06
C ARG A 252 -6.39 13.55 -5.15
N ILE A 253 -5.62 14.63 -5.07
CA ILE A 253 -6.15 15.93 -4.65
C ILE A 253 -6.91 16.57 -5.82
N HIS A 254 -8.16 16.99 -5.59
CA HIS A 254 -8.91 17.79 -6.56
C HIS A 254 -8.82 19.26 -6.17
N VAL A 255 -8.34 20.12 -7.06
CA VAL A 255 -8.34 21.59 -6.90
C VAL A 255 -9.39 22.19 -7.83
N MET A 256 -10.13 23.18 -7.35
CA MET A 256 -11.17 23.87 -8.11
C MET A 256 -11.35 25.31 -7.63
N ASN A 257 -11.92 26.19 -8.45
CA ASN A 257 -12.15 27.58 -8.08
C ASN A 257 -13.64 28.01 -8.05
N PRO A 258 -14.41 27.61 -7.02
CA PRO A 258 -15.81 28.00 -6.86
C PRO A 258 -16.00 29.48 -6.56
N GLU A 259 -17.23 29.98 -6.71
CA GLU A 259 -17.64 31.36 -6.41
C GLU A 259 -18.11 31.55 -4.97
N TRP A 260 -18.21 30.48 -4.20
CA TRP A 260 -18.53 30.49 -2.78
C TRP A 260 -17.74 29.43 -2.02
N GLY A 261 -17.36 29.77 -0.80
CA GLY A 261 -16.66 28.89 0.13
C GLY A 261 -16.38 29.58 1.47
N ALA A 262 -15.85 28.83 2.42
CA ALA A 262 -15.25 29.42 3.62
C ALA A 262 -13.92 30.08 3.25
N GLY A 263 -13.63 31.28 3.76
CA GLY A 263 -12.33 31.95 3.57
C GLY A 263 -11.98 32.29 2.11
N GLN A 264 -10.67 32.41 1.85
CA GLN A 264 -10.10 32.61 0.51
C GLN A 264 -9.71 31.29 -0.16
N LEU A 265 -9.38 30.29 0.65
CA LEU A 265 -9.27 28.89 0.27
C LEU A 265 -9.99 28.06 1.36
N PHE A 266 -10.33 26.81 1.04
CA PHE A 266 -10.85 25.84 1.99
C PHE A 266 -10.62 24.40 1.51
N ALA A 267 -10.48 23.47 2.45
CA ALA A 267 -10.46 22.03 2.20
C ALA A 267 -11.73 21.34 2.72
N THR A 268 -12.22 20.36 1.96
CA THR A 268 -13.31 19.50 2.37
C THR A 268 -13.13 18.07 1.85
N ASN A 269 -14.10 17.19 2.06
CA ASN A 269 -14.07 15.85 1.48
C ASN A 269 -14.00 15.93 -0.06
N ASN A 270 -12.98 15.26 -0.61
CA ASN A 270 -12.69 15.08 -2.03
C ASN A 270 -12.01 16.26 -2.75
N PHE A 271 -12.02 17.50 -2.21
CA PHE A 271 -11.40 18.65 -2.90
C PHE A 271 -10.93 19.80 -2.01
N ILE A 272 -10.09 20.65 -2.60
CA ILE A 272 -9.65 21.97 -2.13
C ILE A 272 -10.25 23.04 -3.05
N GLY A 273 -10.96 24.01 -2.47
CA GLY A 273 -11.55 25.14 -3.17
C GLY A 273 -10.70 26.40 -3.03
N ILE A 274 -10.48 27.11 -4.14
CA ILE A 274 -9.82 28.42 -4.18
C ILE A 274 -10.85 29.47 -4.60
N HIS A 275 -11.17 30.42 -3.73
CA HIS A 275 -12.38 31.22 -3.87
C HIS A 275 -12.27 32.29 -5.00
N SER A 276 -12.92 32.04 -6.13
CA SER A 276 -12.84 32.86 -7.37
C SER A 276 -13.55 34.21 -7.30
N ALA A 277 -14.37 34.46 -6.27
CA ALA A 277 -14.90 35.79 -5.95
C ALA A 277 -13.81 36.76 -5.42
N THR A 278 -12.62 36.23 -5.12
CA THR A 278 -11.43 37.01 -4.72
C THR A 278 -10.43 37.10 -5.89
N THR A 279 -9.22 37.64 -5.64
CA THR A 279 -8.08 37.55 -6.56
C THR A 279 -7.17 36.36 -6.29
N LYS A 280 -7.45 35.56 -5.26
CA LYS A 280 -6.52 34.55 -4.72
C LYS A 280 -6.31 33.35 -5.66
N ASP A 281 -7.34 32.99 -6.44
CA ASP A 281 -7.23 31.97 -7.48
C ASP A 281 -6.20 32.38 -8.55
N ARG A 282 -6.33 33.58 -9.11
CA ARG A 282 -5.39 34.13 -10.08
C ARG A 282 -3.97 34.32 -9.51
N GLU A 283 -3.84 34.70 -8.23
CA GLU A 283 -2.53 34.75 -7.56
C GLU A 283 -1.86 33.37 -7.57
N ILE A 284 -2.57 32.33 -7.11
CA ILE A 284 -2.05 30.96 -7.03
C ILE A 284 -1.75 30.39 -8.42
N PHE A 285 -2.64 30.59 -9.40
CA PHE A 285 -2.43 30.12 -10.76
C PHE A 285 -1.25 30.77 -11.47
N SER A 286 -0.82 31.97 -11.03
CA SER A 286 0.30 32.71 -11.59
C SER A 286 1.64 32.45 -10.89
N LYS A 287 1.69 31.59 -9.86
CA LYS A 287 2.93 31.29 -9.12
C LYS A 287 3.87 30.38 -9.91
N GLY A 288 5.17 30.64 -9.76
CA GLY A 288 6.25 29.80 -10.28
C GLY A 288 6.62 28.66 -9.32
N LEU A 289 7.28 27.62 -9.83
CA LEU A 289 7.57 26.37 -9.10
C LEU A 289 8.46 26.56 -7.86
N ASP A 290 9.30 27.58 -7.85
CA ASP A 290 10.16 27.95 -6.72
C ASP A 290 9.41 28.65 -5.58
N SER A 291 8.18 29.10 -5.82
CA SER A 291 7.37 29.85 -4.85
C SER A 291 6.30 28.97 -4.19
N THR A 292 6.18 29.07 -2.86
CA THR A 292 5.08 28.47 -2.09
C THR A 292 3.92 29.43 -1.90
N ASP A 293 2.72 28.89 -1.67
CA ASP A 293 1.62 29.62 -1.05
C ASP A 293 1.21 28.95 0.27
N TRP A 294 1.31 29.68 1.39
CA TRP A 294 0.95 29.14 2.71
C TRP A 294 -0.51 28.68 2.76
N GLY A 295 -1.42 29.36 2.06
CA GLY A 295 -2.83 28.96 1.99
C GLY A 295 -2.99 27.59 1.35
N MET A 296 -2.39 27.35 0.17
CA MET A 296 -2.43 26.02 -0.45
C MET A 296 -1.75 24.92 0.39
N LEU A 297 -0.64 25.23 1.07
CA LEU A 297 0.02 24.27 1.96
C LEU A 297 -0.86 23.94 3.18
N HIS A 298 -1.56 24.93 3.72
CA HIS A 298 -2.49 24.79 4.85
C HIS A 298 -3.75 24.00 4.46
N GLU A 299 -4.45 24.37 3.39
CA GLU A 299 -5.63 23.61 2.93
C GLU A 299 -5.29 22.18 2.52
N SER A 300 -4.15 21.98 1.85
CA SER A 300 -3.71 20.63 1.55
C SER A 300 -3.42 19.85 2.85
N GLY A 301 -2.82 20.49 3.85
CA GLY A 301 -2.63 19.93 5.19
C GLY A 301 -3.92 19.43 5.86
N HIS A 302 -5.05 20.14 5.75
CA HIS A 302 -6.34 19.66 6.29
C HIS A 302 -6.77 18.33 5.67
N THR A 303 -6.41 18.07 4.41
CA THR A 303 -6.72 16.78 3.77
C THR A 303 -5.87 15.62 4.29
N TYR A 304 -4.79 15.89 5.03
CA TYR A 304 -3.87 14.92 5.65
C TYR A 304 -3.94 14.87 7.18
N GLN A 305 -4.51 15.89 7.82
CA GLN A 305 -4.54 16.10 9.25
C GLN A 305 -4.95 14.86 10.06
N ASN A 306 -4.04 14.37 10.91
CA ASN A 306 -4.29 13.17 11.71
C ASN A 306 -5.20 13.48 12.89
N LYS A 307 -6.32 12.75 12.97
CA LYS A 307 -7.36 12.94 14.00
C LYS A 307 -6.93 12.46 15.39
N MET A 308 -5.88 11.64 15.51
CA MET A 308 -5.43 11.08 16.79
C MET A 308 -4.87 12.11 17.77
N TYR A 309 -4.47 13.29 17.27
CA TYR A 309 -4.04 14.44 18.07
C TYR A 309 -4.76 15.73 17.63
N GLN A 310 -6.03 15.61 17.23
CA GLN A 310 -6.93 16.71 16.86
C GLN A 310 -8.10 16.80 17.85
N TRP A 311 -7.80 17.08 19.12
CA TRP A 311 -8.82 17.45 20.12
C TRP A 311 -9.40 18.84 19.82
N ARG A 312 -10.34 19.29 20.66
CA ARG A 312 -11.01 20.59 20.51
C ARG A 312 -10.02 21.74 20.26
N ASN A 313 -10.41 22.60 19.33
CA ASN A 313 -9.66 23.78 18.85
C ASN A 313 -8.32 23.47 18.14
N MET A 314 -7.88 22.21 18.02
CA MET A 314 -6.62 21.88 17.34
C MET A 314 -6.70 21.84 15.80
N THR A 315 -7.90 21.93 15.20
CA THR A 315 -8.08 21.89 13.73
C THR A 315 -7.20 22.91 13.00
N GLU A 316 -7.18 24.15 13.50
CA GLU A 316 -6.40 25.26 12.94
C GLU A 316 -4.98 25.34 13.50
N VAL A 317 -4.60 24.42 14.39
CA VAL A 317 -3.25 24.31 14.97
C VAL A 317 -2.48 23.24 14.20
N THR A 318 -2.92 21.97 14.30
CA THR A 318 -2.14 20.80 13.86
C THR A 318 -2.10 20.65 12.34
N VAL A 319 -3.01 21.29 11.60
CA VAL A 319 -2.90 21.47 10.14
C VAL A 319 -1.58 22.13 9.74
N ASN A 320 -1.08 23.05 10.55
CA ASN A 320 0.13 23.79 10.22
C ASN A 320 1.42 22.98 10.43
N ILE A 321 1.36 21.79 11.05
CA ILE A 321 2.48 20.83 11.05
C ILE A 321 2.80 20.41 9.61
N TYR A 322 1.75 20.10 8.86
CA TYR A 322 1.80 19.68 7.45
C TYR A 322 2.24 20.84 6.55
N ALA A 323 1.68 22.04 6.77
CA ALA A 323 2.05 23.23 6.03
C ALA A 323 3.51 23.67 6.28
N ASP A 324 3.98 23.62 7.52
CA ASP A 324 5.35 23.96 7.90
C ASP A 324 6.36 22.96 7.32
N TYR A 325 6.07 21.65 7.43
CA TYR A 325 6.89 20.61 6.80
C TYR A 325 7.00 20.83 5.28
N ALA A 326 5.87 21.06 4.59
CA ALA A 326 5.87 21.28 3.16
C ALA A 326 6.57 22.60 2.75
N GLN A 327 6.52 23.64 3.59
CA GLN A 327 7.29 24.88 3.38
C GLN A 327 8.79 24.63 3.58
N LYS A 328 9.18 23.98 4.67
CA LYS A 328 10.57 23.66 5.00
C LYS A 328 11.23 22.81 3.93
N MET A 329 10.52 21.79 3.46
CA MET A 329 11.01 20.81 2.48
C MET A 329 10.77 21.22 1.02
N TRP A 330 10.32 22.47 0.76
CA TRP A 330 10.08 22.94 -0.62
C TRP A 330 11.36 23.06 -1.45
N SER A 331 12.47 23.38 -0.82
CA SER A 331 13.80 23.46 -1.42
C SER A 331 14.87 23.15 -0.37
N VAL A 332 16.12 22.93 -0.81
CA VAL A 332 17.25 22.66 0.10
C VAL A 332 17.48 23.80 1.09
N ASP A 333 17.29 25.05 0.64
CA ASP A 333 17.40 26.26 1.46
C ASP A 333 16.04 26.65 2.11
N GLY A 334 15.04 25.77 2.11
CA GLY A 334 13.70 26.04 2.63
C GLY A 334 13.70 26.32 4.14
N THR A 335 12.80 27.19 4.59
CA THR A 335 12.72 27.65 5.99
C THR A 335 11.35 27.37 6.59
N GLY A 336 11.35 26.90 7.84
CA GLY A 336 10.12 26.68 8.62
C GLY A 336 9.63 28.00 9.23
N ARG A 337 8.34 28.06 9.57
CA ARG A 337 7.66 29.24 10.11
C ARG A 337 8.30 29.80 11.38
N TYR A 338 8.95 28.95 12.18
CA TYR A 338 9.63 29.33 13.42
C TYR A 338 11.15 29.49 13.26
N ASP A 339 11.73 29.27 12.07
CA ASP A 339 13.14 29.60 11.81
C ASP A 339 13.36 31.09 12.06
N ALA A 340 14.45 31.46 12.74
CA ALA A 340 14.70 32.81 13.25
C ALA A 340 14.73 33.88 12.15
N VAL A 341 15.04 33.49 10.91
CA VAL A 341 15.03 34.36 9.72
C VAL A 341 13.61 34.83 9.33
N ASN A 342 12.56 34.11 9.71
CA ASN A 342 11.17 34.36 9.30
C ASN A 342 10.42 35.36 10.22
N VAL A 343 11.12 36.37 10.74
CA VAL A 343 10.64 37.34 11.76
C VAL A 343 9.31 38.04 11.43
N LYS A 344 8.95 38.19 10.15
CA LYS A 344 7.79 38.98 9.71
C LYS A 344 6.44 38.25 9.82
N ASN A 345 6.41 36.94 10.07
CA ASN A 345 5.17 36.16 10.11
C ASN A 345 4.42 36.20 11.45
N GLY A 346 5.00 36.85 12.47
CA GLY A 346 4.39 37.03 13.81
C GLY A 346 4.33 35.80 14.72
N SER A 347 4.64 34.59 14.24
CA SER A 347 4.31 33.35 14.97
C SER A 347 5.17 33.13 16.22
N ARG A 348 6.44 33.53 16.15
CA ARG A 348 7.34 33.59 17.32
C ARG A 348 6.88 34.62 18.35
N ALA A 349 6.22 35.70 17.94
CA ALA A 349 5.65 36.69 18.85
C ALA A 349 4.38 36.16 19.56
N SER A 350 3.56 35.33 18.90
CA SER A 350 2.44 34.62 19.55
C SER A 350 2.95 33.68 20.67
N VAL A 351 4.03 32.92 20.42
CA VAL A 351 4.69 32.09 21.47
C VAL A 351 5.22 32.94 22.63
N GLN A 352 5.88 34.08 22.34
CA GLN A 352 6.36 34.99 23.39
C GLN A 352 5.24 35.54 24.28
N LYS A 353 4.06 35.85 23.71
CA LYS A 353 2.88 36.27 24.49
C LYS A 353 2.39 35.14 25.40
N TYR A 354 2.34 33.91 24.89
CA TYR A 354 1.94 32.73 25.67
C TYR A 354 2.87 32.46 26.84
N PHE A 355 4.19 32.42 26.62
CA PHE A 355 5.16 32.21 27.71
C PHE A 355 5.10 33.34 28.76
N LYS A 356 4.96 34.60 28.34
CA LYS A 356 4.73 35.72 29.27
C LYS A 356 3.41 35.59 30.04
N LYS A 357 2.37 34.98 29.47
CA LYS A 357 1.12 34.65 30.18
C LYS A 357 1.34 33.56 31.23
N LEU A 358 2.10 32.52 30.92
CA LEU A 358 2.49 31.50 31.90
C LEU A 358 3.28 32.11 33.08
N GLU A 359 4.21 33.02 32.82
CA GLU A 359 4.98 33.73 33.86
C GLU A 359 4.10 34.61 34.78
N THR A 360 3.04 35.22 34.23
CA THR A 360 2.24 36.24 34.93
C THR A 360 0.92 35.73 35.52
N ASP A 361 0.40 34.60 35.04
CA ASP A 361 -0.78 33.91 35.59
C ASP A 361 -0.45 32.43 35.84
N PRO A 362 -0.38 31.97 37.12
CA PRO A 362 -0.10 30.57 37.43
C PRO A 362 -1.25 29.62 37.06
N THR A 363 -2.44 30.15 36.80
CA THR A 363 -3.61 29.39 36.34
C THR A 363 -3.72 29.35 34.81
N TRP A 364 -2.87 30.08 34.06
CA TRP A 364 -2.81 29.98 32.61
C TRP A 364 -2.18 28.67 32.18
N ASN A 365 -2.70 28.03 31.14
CA ASN A 365 -2.23 26.75 30.63
C ASN A 365 -2.58 26.59 29.14
N PHE A 366 -2.18 25.47 28.54
CA PHE A 366 -2.38 25.20 27.11
C PHE A 366 -3.86 25.22 26.71
N ASP A 367 -4.73 24.62 27.51
CA ASP A 367 -6.16 24.53 27.22
C ASP A 367 -6.85 25.90 27.32
N ARG A 368 -6.53 26.71 28.33
CA ARG A 368 -7.07 28.08 28.49
C ARG A 368 -6.62 29.00 27.34
N GLU A 369 -5.36 28.92 26.91
CA GLU A 369 -4.92 29.67 25.72
C GLU A 369 -5.78 29.30 24.50
N SER A 370 -6.08 28.02 24.30
CA SER A 370 -6.90 27.54 23.18
C SER A 370 -8.36 27.99 23.22
N THR A 371 -8.90 28.42 24.37
CA THR A 371 -10.32 28.78 24.54
C THR A 371 -10.58 30.25 24.87
N GLU A 372 -9.60 30.96 25.44
CA GLU A 372 -9.73 32.34 25.92
C GLU A 372 -9.02 33.38 25.05
N THR A 373 -8.31 32.98 23.98
CA THR A 373 -7.64 33.90 23.04
C THR A 373 -7.97 33.63 21.57
N ASN A 374 -7.60 34.58 20.70
CA ASN A 374 -7.68 34.46 19.24
C ASN A 374 -6.28 34.26 18.59
N ASP A 375 -5.20 34.28 19.35
CA ASP A 375 -3.80 34.18 18.87
C ASP A 375 -3.22 32.76 19.09
N TYR A 376 -4.00 31.89 19.74
CA TYR A 376 -3.58 30.55 20.14
C TYR A 376 -3.08 29.67 18.98
N HIS A 377 -3.59 29.87 17.76
CA HIS A 377 -3.24 29.08 16.58
C HIS A 377 -1.72 28.97 16.37
N PHE A 378 -1.02 30.11 16.40
CA PHE A 378 0.44 30.18 16.24
C PHE A 378 1.19 30.28 17.57
N ALA A 379 0.51 30.44 18.71
CA ALA A 379 1.13 30.23 20.02
C ALA A 379 1.34 28.73 20.29
N LEU A 380 0.28 27.94 20.19
CA LEU A 380 0.27 26.52 20.57
C LEU A 380 0.94 25.62 19.52
N LEU A 381 0.95 26.03 18.24
CA LEU A 381 1.75 25.37 17.18
C LEU A 381 3.24 25.31 17.53
N GLY A 382 3.76 26.24 18.34
CA GLY A 382 5.15 26.20 18.80
C GLY A 382 5.49 24.92 19.56
N MET A 383 4.58 24.36 20.36
CA MET A 383 4.78 23.07 21.03
C MET A 383 4.97 21.96 20.00
N PHE A 384 4.08 21.89 19.01
CA PHE A 384 4.13 20.87 17.97
C PHE A 384 5.41 20.97 17.12
N LEU A 385 5.77 22.17 16.64
CA LEU A 385 6.92 22.34 15.76
C LEU A 385 8.28 22.32 16.46
N THR A 386 8.35 22.49 17.79
CA THR A 386 9.58 22.21 18.55
C THR A 386 10.10 20.79 18.26
N LEU A 387 9.21 19.80 18.20
CA LEU A 387 9.56 18.38 18.10
C LEU A 387 10.37 18.04 16.82
N PRO A 388 9.92 18.32 15.58
CA PRO A 388 10.71 18.05 14.38
C PRO A 388 11.95 18.94 14.27
N ARG A 389 11.94 20.15 14.85
CA ARG A 389 13.08 21.07 14.84
C ARG A 389 14.24 20.57 15.72
N THR A 390 13.94 19.93 16.85
CA THR A 390 14.97 19.40 17.75
C THR A 390 15.33 17.93 17.48
N PHE A 391 14.36 17.09 17.12
CA PHE A 391 14.58 15.64 16.93
C PHE A 391 14.80 15.20 15.47
N GLY A 392 14.45 16.04 14.49
CA GLY A 392 14.53 15.75 13.06
C GLY A 392 13.15 15.73 12.37
N TYR A 393 13.07 16.14 11.11
CA TYR A 393 11.79 16.30 10.42
C TYR A 393 11.05 14.99 10.12
N ASP A 394 11.70 13.83 10.28
CA ASP A 394 11.06 12.51 10.24
C ASP A 394 10.12 12.26 11.45
N PHE A 395 10.18 13.09 12.50
CA PHE A 395 9.37 12.95 13.72
C PHE A 395 7.86 12.79 13.49
N TYR A 396 7.25 13.64 12.66
CA TYR A 396 5.82 13.54 12.35
C TYR A 396 5.43 12.41 11.40
N PRO A 397 6.21 12.12 10.33
CA PRO A 397 6.07 10.89 9.56
C PRO A 397 6.05 9.64 10.45
N VAL A 398 7.07 9.49 11.30
CA VAL A 398 7.23 8.44 12.32
C VAL A 398 6.00 8.35 13.25
N LEU A 399 5.57 9.48 13.82
CA LEU A 399 4.46 9.55 14.75
C LEU A 399 3.14 9.12 14.08
N ASN A 400 2.88 9.60 12.86
CA ASN A 400 1.69 9.27 12.09
C ASN A 400 1.61 7.78 11.72
N GLN A 401 2.74 7.18 11.33
CA GLN A 401 2.82 5.74 11.07
C GLN A 401 2.62 4.94 12.36
N SER A 402 3.21 5.40 13.48
CA SER A 402 3.05 4.76 14.79
C SER A 402 1.60 4.72 15.26
N TYR A 403 0.82 5.79 15.04
CA TYR A 403 -0.63 5.81 15.31
C TYR A 403 -1.43 4.87 14.39
N ARG A 404 -1.02 4.67 13.13
CA ARG A 404 -1.69 3.75 12.18
C ARG A 404 -1.44 2.28 12.47
N SER A 405 -0.36 1.98 13.19
CA SER A 405 0.01 0.62 13.60
C SER A 405 -0.60 0.17 14.93
N LEU A 406 -1.23 1.06 15.71
CA LEU A 406 -1.90 0.70 16.96
C LEU A 406 -3.11 -0.24 16.71
N PRO A 407 -3.39 -1.19 17.63
CA PRO A 407 -4.67 -1.88 17.68
C PRO A 407 -5.84 -0.89 17.83
N GLU A 408 -7.02 -1.25 17.33
CA GLU A 408 -8.18 -0.34 17.30
C GLU A 408 -8.72 -0.05 18.72
N GLU A 409 -8.53 -1.01 19.63
CA GLU A 409 -8.81 -0.91 21.05
C GLU A 409 -7.90 0.07 21.80
N GLU A 410 -6.66 0.33 21.31
CA GLU A 410 -5.68 1.27 21.86
C GLU A 410 -5.84 2.71 21.30
N LEU A 411 -6.65 2.90 20.26
CA LEU A 411 -6.92 4.23 19.71
C LEU A 411 -7.76 5.07 20.68
N PRO A 412 -7.48 6.38 20.79
CA PRO A 412 -8.13 7.25 21.76
C PRO A 412 -9.58 7.55 21.34
N LYS A 413 -10.51 7.51 22.30
CA LYS A 413 -11.96 7.68 22.09
C LYS A 413 -12.47 9.01 22.63
N THR A 414 -11.70 9.66 23.49
CA THR A 414 -12.00 10.96 24.11
C THR A 414 -10.86 11.96 23.88
N GLU A 415 -11.16 13.26 23.99
CA GLU A 415 -10.16 14.33 23.85
C GLU A 415 -9.03 14.22 24.88
N GLU A 416 -9.32 13.76 26.09
CA GLU A 416 -8.29 13.58 27.13
C GLU A 416 -7.38 12.38 26.82
N GLU A 417 -7.94 11.26 26.36
CA GLU A 417 -7.13 10.13 25.87
C GLU A 417 -6.24 10.53 24.68
N GLN A 418 -6.70 11.42 23.78
CA GLN A 418 -5.87 11.95 22.70
C GLN A 418 -4.65 12.72 23.24
N LYS A 419 -4.85 13.62 24.21
CA LYS A 419 -3.76 14.39 24.85
C LYS A 419 -2.76 13.48 25.56
N GLN A 420 -3.25 12.55 26.39
CA GLN A 420 -2.41 11.64 27.15
C GLN A 420 -1.65 10.65 26.25
N LEU A 421 -2.30 10.13 25.20
CA LEU A 421 -1.63 9.28 24.22
C LEU A 421 -0.62 10.07 23.37
N PHE A 422 -0.88 11.35 23.05
CA PHE A 422 0.10 12.20 22.37
C PHE A 422 1.39 12.36 23.18
N ILE A 423 1.31 12.59 24.49
CA ILE A 423 2.48 12.63 25.39
C ILE A 423 3.27 11.32 25.34
N LEU A 424 2.58 10.17 25.44
CA LEU A 424 3.21 8.85 25.39
C LEU A 424 3.87 8.56 24.04
N MET A 425 3.16 8.80 22.93
CA MET A 425 3.63 8.50 21.58
C MET A 425 4.79 9.40 21.17
N THR A 426 4.72 10.70 21.45
CA THR A 426 5.85 11.63 21.20
C THR A 426 7.08 11.29 22.03
N SER A 427 6.93 10.85 23.28
CA SER A 427 8.05 10.40 24.11
C SER A 427 8.71 9.12 23.57
N LYS A 428 7.89 8.14 23.17
CA LYS A 428 8.37 6.92 22.47
C LYS A 428 9.14 7.28 21.20
N VAL A 429 8.57 8.13 20.35
CA VAL A 429 9.18 8.57 19.08
C VAL A 429 10.47 9.35 19.31
N ALA A 430 10.52 10.26 20.27
CA ALA A 430 11.74 10.99 20.63
C ALA A 430 12.84 10.10 21.24
N HIS A 431 12.50 8.86 21.63
CA HIS A 431 13.30 8.00 22.50
C HIS A 431 13.77 8.74 23.77
N ARG A 432 12.90 9.60 24.34
CA ARG A 432 13.14 10.44 25.53
C ARG A 432 11.88 10.62 26.35
N ASP A 433 12.04 10.76 27.66
CA ASP A 433 10.95 11.23 28.52
C ASP A 433 10.73 12.73 28.28
N LEU A 434 9.61 13.08 27.63
CA LEU A 434 9.23 14.47 27.33
C LEU A 434 8.42 15.14 28.44
N THR A 435 8.29 14.52 29.63
CA THR A 435 7.62 15.15 30.80
C THR A 435 8.06 16.60 31.02
N PRO A 436 9.37 16.95 31.06
CA PRO A 436 9.80 18.33 31.31
C PRO A 436 9.37 19.32 30.21
N PHE A 437 9.25 18.84 28.96
CA PHE A 437 8.81 19.65 27.83
C PHE A 437 7.32 19.98 27.93
N PHE A 438 6.47 18.98 28.19
CA PHE A 438 5.03 19.19 28.36
C PHE A 438 4.68 19.99 29.62
N GLU A 439 5.40 19.78 30.73
CA GLU A 439 5.25 20.59 31.93
C GLU A 439 5.63 22.06 31.70
N HIS A 440 6.68 22.35 30.92
CA HIS A 440 7.03 23.73 30.55
C HIS A 440 5.93 24.42 29.72
N TRP A 441 5.33 23.71 28.77
CA TRP A 441 4.17 24.19 28.00
C TRP A 441 2.87 24.22 28.81
N ARG A 442 2.88 23.80 30.09
CA ARG A 442 1.69 23.54 30.93
C ARG A 442 0.61 22.76 30.19
N PHE A 443 1.03 21.71 29.50
CA PHE A 443 0.18 20.70 28.91
C PHE A 443 -0.05 19.60 29.95
N THR A 444 -1.31 19.37 30.35
CA THR A 444 -1.64 18.53 31.50
C THR A 444 -1.23 17.07 31.28
N ILE A 445 -0.47 16.52 32.23
CA ILE A 445 -0.06 15.11 32.25
C ILE A 445 -0.73 14.45 33.46
N THR A 446 -1.56 13.42 33.24
CA THR A 446 -2.20 12.66 34.33
C THR A 446 -1.19 11.77 35.06
N ASP A 447 -1.50 11.40 36.30
CA ASP A 447 -0.64 10.50 37.08
C ASP A 447 -0.50 9.12 36.41
N GLU A 448 -1.57 8.61 35.78
CA GLU A 448 -1.53 7.38 34.97
C GLU A 448 -0.54 7.50 33.79
N THR A 449 -0.49 8.65 33.11
CA THR A 449 0.48 8.91 32.04
C THR A 449 1.90 9.00 32.60
N LYS A 450 2.11 9.61 33.77
CA LYS A 450 3.42 9.66 34.44
C LYS A 450 3.91 8.26 34.82
N GLU A 451 3.02 7.40 35.32
CA GLU A 451 3.33 6.00 35.60
C GLU A 451 3.69 5.23 34.33
N LYS A 452 2.93 5.41 33.24
CA LYS A 452 3.23 4.81 31.93
C LYS A 452 4.58 5.28 31.37
N LEU A 453 4.89 6.58 31.40
CA LEU A 453 6.18 7.12 30.98
C LEU A 453 7.34 6.54 31.78
N LYS A 454 7.21 6.50 33.11
CA LYS A 454 8.20 5.89 34.02
C LYS A 454 8.41 4.40 33.73
N ALA A 455 7.36 3.67 33.34
CA ALA A 455 7.45 2.27 32.95
C ALA A 455 8.21 2.05 31.63
N LEU A 456 8.23 3.02 30.72
CA LEU A 456 9.00 2.95 29.46
C LEU A 456 10.52 3.06 29.67
N LYS A 457 10.98 3.56 30.83
CA LYS A 457 12.42 3.73 31.19
C LYS A 457 13.24 4.50 30.13
N LEU A 458 12.61 5.47 29.47
CA LEU A 458 13.27 6.32 28.47
C LEU A 458 14.34 7.22 29.14
N PRO A 459 15.44 7.56 28.45
CA PRO A 459 16.37 8.55 28.93
C PRO A 459 15.70 9.90 29.17
N THR A 460 16.10 10.60 30.24
CA THR A 460 15.65 11.97 30.52
C THR A 460 16.08 12.93 29.42
N LEU A 461 15.23 13.89 29.09
CA LEU A 461 15.52 14.93 28.10
C LEU A 461 16.76 15.76 28.49
N GLU A 462 17.78 15.77 27.63
CA GLU A 462 19.10 16.37 27.91
C GLU A 462 19.23 17.87 27.60
N LYS A 463 18.20 18.48 26.98
CA LYS A 463 18.19 19.88 26.55
C LYS A 463 16.85 20.54 26.82
N GLU A 464 16.88 21.85 27.08
CA GLU A 464 15.69 22.69 27.27
C GLU A 464 15.00 22.99 25.91
N ILE A 465 14.51 21.95 25.22
CA ILE A 465 14.03 22.05 23.82
C ILE A 465 12.91 23.07 23.63
N TRP A 466 12.13 23.39 24.67
CA TRP A 466 11.08 24.41 24.64
C TRP A 466 11.59 25.82 24.28
N LYS A 467 12.90 26.08 24.39
CA LYS A 467 13.53 27.33 23.95
C LYS A 467 13.76 27.40 22.43
N ASP A 468 13.72 26.27 21.72
CA ASP A 468 14.06 26.17 20.29
C ASP A 468 13.19 27.06 19.38
N VAL A 469 11.89 27.15 19.64
CA VAL A 469 10.96 28.01 18.88
C VAL A 469 11.22 29.51 19.05
N LEU A 470 12.06 29.89 20.02
CA LEU A 470 12.53 31.26 20.25
C LEU A 470 14.05 31.39 20.08
N ALA A 471 14.75 30.34 19.62
CA ALA A 471 16.20 30.33 19.41
C ALA A 471 16.64 31.44 18.44
N THR A 472 17.77 32.08 18.75
CA THR A 472 18.42 33.05 17.84
C THR A 472 18.94 32.35 16.58
N GLU A 473 19.19 33.12 15.53
CA GLU A 473 19.78 32.59 14.28
C GLU A 473 21.15 31.92 14.54
N GLN A 474 21.92 32.43 15.51
CA GLN A 474 23.17 31.83 15.97
C GLN A 474 22.94 30.46 16.63
N GLU A 475 21.94 30.34 17.50
CA GLU A 475 21.59 29.07 18.17
C GLU A 475 21.03 28.03 17.18
N GLU A 476 20.22 28.44 16.22
CA GLU A 476 19.71 27.56 15.16
C GLU A 476 20.85 27.03 14.27
N LYS A 477 21.79 27.91 13.89
CA LYS A 477 23.00 27.55 13.13
C LYS A 477 23.94 26.64 13.92
N ALA A 478 24.10 26.88 15.22
CA ALA A 478 24.87 26.03 16.12
C ALA A 478 24.17 24.70 16.45
N GLY A 479 22.88 24.55 16.13
CA GLY A 479 22.07 23.40 16.53
C GLY A 479 21.90 23.28 18.04
N THR A 480 21.89 24.41 18.77
CA THR A 480 21.91 24.47 20.25
C THR A 480 20.92 23.49 20.88
N TYR A 481 19.67 23.47 20.40
CA TYR A 481 18.59 22.63 20.92
C TYR A 481 18.39 21.31 20.18
N ARG A 482 19.12 21.04 19.08
CA ARG A 482 19.02 19.79 18.32
C ARG A 482 19.59 18.61 19.11
N ILE A 483 18.91 17.47 19.05
CA ILE A 483 19.32 16.21 19.68
C ILE A 483 19.63 15.21 18.55
N SER A 484 20.88 15.24 18.10
CA SER A 484 21.37 14.41 17.00
C SER A 484 21.20 12.91 17.29
N LYS A 485 20.84 12.14 16.26
CA LYS A 485 20.57 10.69 16.32
C LYS A 485 19.36 10.26 17.16
N ALA A 486 18.46 11.18 17.55
CA ALA A 486 17.27 10.81 18.33
C ALA A 486 16.17 10.14 17.49
N VAL A 487 15.91 10.64 16.28
CA VAL A 487 14.93 10.04 15.34
C VAL A 487 15.62 9.84 14.00
N GLY A 488 15.86 8.58 13.64
CA GLY A 488 16.20 8.20 12.27
C GLY A 488 14.94 8.00 11.42
N PRO A 489 15.07 7.85 10.09
CA PRO A 489 13.93 7.58 9.22
C PRO A 489 13.19 6.31 9.68
N TYR A 490 11.87 6.40 9.80
CA TYR A 490 11.03 5.33 10.33
C TYR A 490 11.18 4.07 9.49
N SER A 491 11.88 3.07 10.03
CA SER A 491 12.01 1.81 9.32
C SER A 491 10.82 0.93 9.60
N VAL A 492 9.97 0.77 8.59
CA VAL A 492 8.70 0.06 8.72
C VAL A 492 8.89 -1.42 8.42
N PRO A 493 8.42 -2.34 9.28
CA PRO A 493 8.22 -3.75 8.93
C PRO A 493 7.46 -3.93 7.62
N GLN A 494 8.08 -4.62 6.67
CA GLN A 494 7.54 -5.03 5.38
C GLN A 494 7.40 -6.55 5.34
N VAL A 495 6.52 -7.02 4.45
CA VAL A 495 6.31 -8.44 4.23
C VAL A 495 6.21 -8.74 2.75
N GLU A 496 6.76 -9.88 2.33
CA GLU A 496 6.41 -10.53 1.08
C GLU A 496 5.51 -11.72 1.43
N TRP A 497 4.28 -11.71 0.90
CA TRP A 497 3.34 -12.81 1.06
C TRP A 497 3.73 -13.99 0.16
N LYS A 498 3.48 -15.22 0.61
CA LYS A 498 3.55 -16.38 -0.28
C LYS A 498 2.52 -16.25 -1.40
N SER A 499 2.84 -16.82 -2.56
CA SER A 499 1.93 -16.78 -3.73
C SER A 499 0.65 -17.59 -3.47
N GLY A 500 -0.48 -17.03 -3.90
CA GLY A 500 -1.82 -17.60 -3.70
C GLY A 500 -2.56 -17.04 -2.49
N ILE A 501 -3.88 -17.28 -2.43
CA ILE A 501 -4.72 -16.88 -1.30
C ILE A 501 -4.76 -18.06 -0.31
N PRO A 502 -4.28 -17.90 0.95
CA PRO A 502 -4.36 -18.92 1.99
C PRO A 502 -5.79 -19.37 2.23
N GLN A 503 -6.00 -20.70 2.29
CA GLN A 503 -7.30 -21.31 2.52
C GLN A 503 -7.25 -22.29 3.67
N PHE A 504 -8.28 -22.28 4.52
CA PHE A 504 -8.38 -23.17 5.67
C PHE A 504 -9.85 -23.49 5.97
N PRO A 505 -10.16 -24.68 6.49
CA PRO A 505 -11.52 -25.06 6.84
C PRO A 505 -11.98 -24.39 8.15
N PHE A 506 -13.28 -24.24 8.31
CA PHE A 506 -13.89 -23.49 9.42
C PHE A 506 -13.48 -24.01 10.80
N GLU A 507 -13.41 -25.33 11.02
CA GLU A 507 -12.93 -25.95 12.27
C GLU A 507 -11.52 -25.50 12.69
N ASN A 508 -10.67 -25.08 11.74
CA ASN A 508 -9.32 -24.58 12.01
C ASN A 508 -9.25 -23.06 12.21
N LEU A 509 -10.37 -22.32 12.18
CA LEU A 509 -10.41 -20.86 12.21
C LEU A 509 -9.63 -20.21 13.37
N ARG A 510 -9.52 -20.87 14.52
CA ARG A 510 -8.75 -20.37 15.68
C ARG A 510 -7.23 -20.46 15.49
N ASN A 511 -6.75 -21.34 14.62
CA ASN A 511 -5.33 -21.69 14.42
C ASN A 511 -4.85 -21.44 12.97
N ALA A 512 -5.68 -20.76 12.17
CA ALA A 512 -5.62 -20.76 10.71
C ALA A 512 -4.56 -19.84 10.09
N LEU A 513 -4.00 -18.91 10.87
CA LEU A 513 -3.21 -17.78 10.37
C LEU A 513 -1.81 -17.75 11.02
N ASN A 514 -1.06 -18.86 10.95
CA ASN A 514 0.29 -18.89 11.47
C ASN A 514 1.29 -18.20 10.54
N ALA A 515 2.28 -17.50 11.11
CA ALA A 515 3.31 -16.75 10.37
C ALA A 515 3.92 -17.53 9.20
N ASN A 516 4.35 -18.75 9.49
CA ASN A 516 5.12 -19.60 8.59
C ASN A 516 4.34 -20.07 7.37
N ASP A 517 3.00 -20.01 7.39
CA ASP A 517 2.15 -20.44 6.28
C ASP A 517 1.85 -19.29 5.31
N LEU A 518 1.93 -18.04 5.80
CA LEU A 518 1.51 -16.83 5.09
C LEU A 518 2.68 -16.07 4.45
N VAL A 519 3.83 -16.06 5.14
CA VAL A 519 4.94 -15.14 4.86
C VAL A 519 6.05 -15.85 4.08
N ALA A 520 6.54 -15.20 3.02
CA ALA A 520 7.72 -15.61 2.27
C ALA A 520 8.99 -14.92 2.79
N ASN A 521 8.90 -13.62 3.08
CA ASN A 521 10.00 -12.79 3.57
C ASN A 521 9.48 -11.67 4.50
N MET A 522 10.32 -11.20 5.41
CA MET A 522 10.08 -10.04 6.29
C MET A 522 11.36 -9.21 6.39
N TYR A 523 11.24 -7.90 6.22
CA TYR A 523 12.36 -6.97 6.28
C TYR A 523 11.88 -5.61 6.80
N SER A 524 12.79 -4.69 7.10
CA SER A 524 12.43 -3.28 7.37
C SER A 524 13.17 -2.35 6.41
N THR A 525 12.49 -1.27 6.01
CA THR A 525 12.98 -0.27 5.06
C THR A 525 12.58 1.14 5.54
N PRO A 526 13.43 2.19 5.40
CA PRO A 526 14.70 2.21 4.68
C PRO A 526 15.92 1.71 5.46
N ILE A 527 15.85 1.52 6.79
CA ILE A 527 16.96 1.00 7.60
C ILE A 527 16.76 -0.50 7.87
N ALA A 528 17.69 -1.35 7.43
CA ALA A 528 17.62 -2.77 7.72
C ALA A 528 17.55 -3.03 9.25
N SER A 529 16.49 -3.72 9.68
CA SER A 529 16.22 -4.13 11.07
C SER A 529 15.47 -5.46 11.02
N ASN A 530 15.77 -6.39 11.93
CA ASN A 530 15.10 -7.70 11.91
C ASN A 530 13.63 -7.50 12.19
N THR A 531 12.79 -8.19 11.42
CA THR A 531 11.33 -8.01 11.46
C THR A 531 10.68 -9.31 11.89
N SER A 532 9.87 -9.23 12.93
CA SER A 532 9.16 -10.36 13.53
C SER A 532 7.65 -10.17 13.40
N LEU A 533 6.93 -11.23 13.04
CA LEU A 533 5.49 -11.26 13.23
C LEU A 533 5.17 -11.32 14.73
N VAL A 534 4.37 -10.39 15.21
CA VAL A 534 3.83 -10.36 16.57
C VAL A 534 2.59 -11.27 16.66
N THR A 535 1.63 -11.06 15.75
CA THR A 535 0.38 -11.83 15.71
C THR A 535 -0.37 -11.62 14.39
N THR A 536 -1.37 -12.46 14.11
CA THR A 536 -2.36 -12.24 13.05
C THR A 536 -3.72 -11.92 13.66
N GLY A 537 -4.39 -10.92 13.09
CA GLY A 537 -5.80 -10.66 13.36
C GLY A 537 -6.71 -11.73 12.77
N THR A 538 -7.93 -11.83 13.28
CA THR A 538 -8.97 -12.75 12.80
C THR A 538 -9.61 -12.28 11.49
N VAL A 539 -10.34 -13.18 10.83
CA VAL A 539 -11.21 -12.80 9.70
C VAL A 539 -12.39 -11.95 10.18
N SER A 540 -12.80 -10.97 9.36
CA SER A 540 -13.81 -9.97 9.72
C SER A 540 -15.24 -10.53 9.79
N ASP A 541 -15.62 -11.46 8.92
CA ASP A 541 -16.87 -12.21 9.01
C ASP A 541 -16.59 -13.73 9.03
N GLY A 542 -16.49 -14.28 10.24
CA GLY A 542 -16.36 -15.73 10.45
C GLY A 542 -17.53 -16.57 9.93
N THR A 543 -18.61 -15.97 9.41
CA THR A 543 -19.72 -16.69 8.75
C THR A 543 -19.66 -16.66 7.22
N SER A 544 -18.71 -15.93 6.63
CA SER A 544 -18.49 -15.89 5.19
C SER A 544 -17.41 -16.89 4.73
N PHE A 545 -17.59 -17.42 3.52
CA PHE A 545 -16.63 -18.30 2.81
C PHE A 545 -16.12 -17.65 1.52
N ASP A 546 -16.43 -16.37 1.33
CA ASP A 546 -15.88 -15.54 0.27
C ASP A 546 -14.43 -15.16 0.63
N ILE A 547 -13.70 -14.54 -0.29
CA ILE A 547 -12.38 -14.00 0.01
C ILE A 547 -12.55 -12.79 0.94
N GLN A 548 -11.83 -12.78 2.05
CA GLN A 548 -11.88 -11.74 3.09
C GLN A 548 -10.50 -11.15 3.34
N ASN A 549 -10.46 -9.95 3.91
CA ASN A 549 -9.21 -9.40 4.44
C ASN A 549 -9.01 -9.82 5.89
N ALA A 550 -7.79 -10.28 6.19
CA ALA A 550 -7.21 -10.43 7.52
C ALA A 550 -6.04 -9.42 7.66
N TYR A 551 -5.47 -9.32 8.86
CA TYR A 551 -4.34 -8.43 9.15
C TYR A 551 -3.21 -9.19 9.83
N ALA A 552 -1.98 -8.81 9.57
CA ALA A 552 -0.80 -9.26 10.29
C ALA A 552 -0.10 -8.08 10.94
N TYR A 553 0.35 -8.27 12.17
CA TYR A 553 1.02 -7.28 12.99
C TYR A 553 2.47 -7.67 13.11
N PHE A 554 3.37 -6.80 12.67
CA PHE A 554 4.81 -6.99 12.70
C PHE A 554 5.44 -5.93 13.59
N THR A 555 6.61 -6.23 14.14
CA THR A 555 7.50 -5.26 14.78
C THR A 555 8.92 -5.51 14.31
N ASN A 556 9.78 -4.50 14.37
CA ASN A 556 11.22 -4.68 14.22
C ASN A 556 11.99 -4.44 15.53
N ASP A 557 13.31 -4.62 15.49
CA ASP A 557 14.20 -4.45 16.65
C ASP A 557 14.20 -3.03 17.23
N LEU A 558 13.78 -2.03 16.46
CA LEU A 558 13.61 -0.64 16.93
C LEU A 558 12.29 -0.44 17.71
N GLY A 559 11.47 -1.49 17.84
CA GLY A 559 10.14 -1.42 18.43
C GLY A 559 9.11 -0.73 17.53
N ILE A 560 9.40 -0.61 16.23
CA ILE A 560 8.50 0.02 15.25
C ILE A 560 7.49 -1.03 14.74
N PRO A 561 6.18 -0.83 14.95
CA PRO A 561 5.16 -1.75 14.48
C PRO A 561 4.65 -1.42 13.06
N ASN A 562 4.20 -2.44 12.32
CA ASN A 562 3.34 -2.28 11.13
C ASN A 562 2.14 -3.24 11.16
N LYS A 563 1.02 -2.80 10.59
CA LYS A 563 -0.22 -3.58 10.40
C LYS A 563 -0.48 -3.74 8.90
N ILE A 564 -0.26 -4.94 8.36
CA ILE A 564 -0.35 -5.20 6.91
C ILE A 564 -1.58 -6.09 6.62
N PRO A 565 -2.51 -5.67 5.73
CA PRO A 565 -3.64 -6.49 5.32
C PRO A 565 -3.22 -7.58 4.32
N PHE A 566 -3.91 -8.72 4.35
CA PHE A 566 -3.79 -9.77 3.34
C PHE A 566 -5.13 -10.48 3.11
N SER A 567 -5.30 -11.07 1.92
CA SER A 567 -6.52 -11.79 1.57
C SER A 567 -6.45 -13.26 2.01
N VAL A 568 -7.55 -13.79 2.52
CA VAL A 568 -7.71 -15.17 3.00
C VAL A 568 -9.07 -15.73 2.61
N LYS A 569 -9.21 -17.06 2.62
CA LYS A 569 -10.49 -17.73 2.36
C LYS A 569 -10.79 -18.81 3.39
N VAL A 570 -11.89 -18.63 4.11
CA VAL A 570 -12.46 -19.70 4.96
C VAL A 570 -13.24 -20.67 4.08
N THR A 571 -13.06 -21.97 4.26
CA THR A 571 -13.85 -23.00 3.57
C THR A 571 -14.79 -23.72 4.55
N PRO A 572 -15.91 -24.32 4.11
CA PRO A 572 -16.91 -24.85 5.04
C PRO A 572 -16.43 -25.97 5.97
N GLY A 573 -15.44 -26.77 5.55
CA GLY A 573 -14.90 -27.89 6.32
C GLY A 573 -15.99 -28.86 6.78
N ASP A 574 -15.99 -29.14 8.09
CA ASP A 574 -16.97 -29.94 8.82
C ASP A 574 -17.92 -29.04 9.62
N SER A 575 -18.84 -28.31 8.96
CA SER A 575 -19.68 -27.32 9.64
C SER A 575 -21.17 -27.35 9.30
N ILE A 576 -21.96 -26.73 10.18
CA ILE A 576 -23.38 -26.46 10.01
C ILE A 576 -23.58 -24.95 9.84
N VAL A 577 -24.09 -24.56 8.68
CA VAL A 577 -24.22 -23.17 8.23
C VAL A 577 -25.69 -22.79 8.24
N MET A 578 -26.06 -21.79 9.04
CA MET A 578 -27.45 -21.39 9.29
C MET A 578 -27.77 -20.02 8.66
N THR A 579 -28.87 -19.96 7.91
CA THR A 579 -29.22 -18.86 7.00
C THR A 579 -30.59 -18.27 7.31
N GLY A 580 -30.62 -16.97 7.59
CA GLY A 580 -31.81 -16.22 7.99
C GLY A 580 -32.46 -15.50 6.80
N GLN A 581 -33.24 -14.47 7.09
CA GLN A 581 -33.87 -13.65 6.04
C GLN A 581 -32.85 -12.82 5.23
N ARG A 582 -31.73 -12.43 5.84
CA ARG A 582 -30.69 -11.57 5.24
C ARG A 582 -29.36 -12.33 4.95
N GLY A 583 -29.45 -13.64 4.69
CA GLY A 583 -28.31 -14.53 4.45
C GLY A 583 -27.81 -15.24 5.72
N ARG A 584 -26.61 -15.83 5.66
CA ARG A 584 -25.97 -16.56 6.78
C ARG A 584 -25.95 -15.70 8.05
N TYR A 585 -26.35 -16.27 9.19
CA TYR A 585 -26.28 -15.62 10.51
C TYR A 585 -25.33 -16.32 11.48
N ALA A 586 -25.15 -17.64 11.35
CA ALA A 586 -24.24 -18.41 12.20
C ALA A 586 -23.64 -19.62 11.46
N VAL A 587 -22.46 -20.04 11.92
CA VAL A 587 -21.78 -21.29 11.53
C VAL A 587 -21.31 -22.00 12.80
N LEU A 588 -21.50 -23.31 12.87
CA LEU A 588 -21.14 -24.16 14.01
C LEU A 588 -20.30 -25.37 13.56
N SER A 589 -19.26 -25.70 14.33
CA SER A 589 -18.40 -26.87 14.17
C SER A 589 -17.81 -27.28 15.52
N TYR A 590 -16.91 -28.26 15.53
CA TYR A 590 -16.10 -28.70 16.66
C TYR A 590 -14.62 -28.46 16.36
N ASP A 591 -13.87 -27.94 17.32
CA ASP A 591 -12.42 -27.73 17.25
C ASP A 591 -11.71 -28.84 18.06
N PRO A 592 -11.09 -29.84 17.40
CA PRO A 592 -10.44 -30.96 18.09
C PRO A 592 -9.21 -30.57 18.91
N LYS A 593 -8.54 -29.46 18.55
CA LYS A 593 -7.36 -28.97 19.29
C LYS A 593 -7.78 -28.31 20.59
N ALA A 594 -8.81 -27.46 20.54
CA ALA A 594 -9.35 -26.79 21.72
C ALA A 594 -10.30 -27.68 22.55
N LYS A 595 -10.78 -28.81 22.00
CA LYS A 595 -11.80 -29.68 22.61
C LYS A 595 -13.08 -28.92 22.99
N THR A 596 -13.48 -28.00 22.12
CA THR A 596 -14.66 -27.14 22.32
C THR A 596 -15.48 -27.04 21.03
N LEU A 597 -16.75 -26.69 21.17
CA LEU A 597 -17.53 -26.20 20.03
C LEU A 597 -16.93 -24.89 19.53
N LEU A 598 -16.93 -24.73 18.21
CA LEU A 598 -16.55 -23.51 17.51
C LEU A 598 -17.80 -22.92 16.86
N ALA A 599 -18.19 -21.73 17.28
CA ALA A 599 -19.33 -21.04 16.70
C ALA A 599 -18.98 -19.60 16.32
N ARG A 600 -19.42 -19.17 15.13
CA ARG A 600 -19.32 -17.78 14.68
C ARG A 600 -20.70 -17.29 14.28
N GLY A 601 -20.99 -16.03 14.56
CA GLY A 601 -22.25 -15.40 14.23
C GLY A 601 -22.09 -13.90 14.03
N ASN A 602 -22.98 -13.32 13.23
CA ASN A 602 -22.89 -11.93 12.80
C ASN A 602 -24.09 -11.09 13.28
N SER A 603 -24.13 -9.81 12.90
CA SER A 603 -25.17 -8.83 13.28
C SER A 603 -26.51 -8.98 12.56
N LYS A 604 -26.73 -10.08 11.82
CA LYS A 604 -28.03 -10.36 11.18
C LYS A 604 -28.95 -11.09 12.16
N LYS A 605 -30.22 -10.70 12.17
CA LYS A 605 -31.27 -11.43 12.87
C LYS A 605 -31.62 -12.72 12.13
N ILE A 606 -32.03 -13.74 12.89
CA ILE A 606 -32.42 -15.03 12.34
C ILE A 606 -33.65 -14.88 11.42
N LEU A 607 -34.73 -14.27 11.91
CA LEU A 607 -35.91 -13.95 11.11
C LEU A 607 -36.73 -12.78 11.69
N GLU A 608 -36.71 -11.63 11.02
CA GLU A 608 -37.29 -10.38 11.53
C GLU A 608 -38.83 -10.39 11.54
N ASN A 609 -39.44 -11.06 10.57
CA ASN A 609 -40.91 -11.12 10.42
C ASN A 609 -41.60 -12.13 11.34
N LEU A 610 -40.87 -13.04 12.00
CA LEU A 610 -41.40 -14.00 12.98
C LEU A 610 -40.57 -13.98 14.28
N PRO A 611 -40.51 -12.82 14.98
CA PRO A 611 -39.49 -12.53 15.99
C PRO A 611 -39.51 -13.43 17.22
N ASN A 612 -40.65 -14.03 17.56
CA ASN A 612 -40.83 -14.84 18.77
C ASN A 612 -40.84 -16.36 18.51
N ASN A 613 -40.65 -16.81 17.26
CA ASN A 613 -40.56 -18.22 16.96
C ASN A 613 -39.15 -18.75 17.25
N LEU A 614 -39.05 -19.92 17.90
CA LEU A 614 -37.81 -20.69 17.98
C LEU A 614 -37.40 -21.13 16.56
N TYR A 615 -36.14 -20.91 16.21
CA TYR A 615 -35.54 -21.34 14.94
C TYR A 615 -34.45 -22.38 15.19
N PRO A 616 -33.17 -22.05 15.49
CA PRO A 616 -32.22 -23.03 15.95
C PRO A 616 -32.39 -23.33 17.45
N ARG A 617 -32.21 -24.61 17.81
CA ARG A 617 -31.86 -25.04 19.16
C ARG A 617 -30.68 -25.99 19.05
N VAL A 618 -29.65 -25.77 19.86
CA VAL A 618 -28.54 -26.70 20.03
C VAL A 618 -28.52 -27.17 21.48
N LYS A 619 -28.43 -28.49 21.68
CA LYS A 619 -28.18 -29.07 23.00
C LYS A 619 -26.92 -29.91 22.95
N VAL A 620 -26.12 -29.84 24.02
CA VAL A 620 -24.98 -30.73 24.23
C VAL A 620 -25.35 -31.68 25.36
N TYR A 621 -25.20 -32.96 25.10
CA TYR A 621 -25.42 -34.06 26.03
C TYR A 621 -24.08 -34.70 26.43
N ASP A 622 -24.06 -35.40 27.57
CA ASP A 622 -23.02 -36.41 27.80
C ASP A 622 -23.13 -37.58 26.81
N LYS A 623 -22.09 -38.42 26.77
CA LYS A 623 -22.03 -39.63 25.94
C LYS A 623 -23.14 -40.67 26.18
N ASN A 624 -23.90 -40.53 27.27
CA ASN A 624 -25.00 -41.44 27.63
C ASN A 624 -26.38 -40.82 27.31
N MET A 625 -26.43 -39.58 26.82
CA MET A 625 -27.64 -38.74 26.67
C MET A 625 -28.43 -38.46 27.96
N GLN A 626 -27.86 -38.75 29.14
CA GLN A 626 -28.55 -38.59 30.43
C GLN A 626 -28.48 -37.15 30.96
N THR A 627 -27.34 -36.48 30.81
CA THR A 627 -27.14 -35.11 31.29
C THR A 627 -27.07 -34.13 30.12
N VAL A 628 -27.92 -33.10 30.13
CA VAL A 628 -27.81 -31.95 29.23
C VAL A 628 -26.76 -30.98 29.78
N LYS A 629 -25.57 -30.97 29.17
CA LYS A 629 -24.44 -30.08 29.51
C LYS A 629 -24.68 -28.63 29.09
N LYS A 630 -25.41 -28.41 27.98
CA LYS A 630 -25.67 -27.07 27.44
C LYS A 630 -26.98 -27.04 26.65
N VAL A 631 -27.69 -25.92 26.73
CA VAL A 631 -28.77 -25.56 25.80
C VAL A 631 -28.50 -24.16 25.26
N ALA A 632 -28.66 -23.98 23.95
CA ALA A 632 -28.64 -22.69 23.29
C ALA A 632 -29.84 -22.58 22.33
N GLU A 633 -30.65 -21.54 22.50
CA GLU A 633 -31.81 -21.26 21.66
C GLU A 633 -31.66 -19.92 20.95
N GLY A 634 -32.09 -19.89 19.68
CA GLY A 634 -32.23 -18.69 18.87
C GLY A 634 -33.68 -18.50 18.44
N TYR A 635 -34.22 -17.31 18.70
CA TYR A 635 -35.55 -16.90 18.27
C TYR A 635 -35.43 -15.98 17.05
N GLY A 636 -36.49 -15.76 16.27
CA GLY A 636 -36.42 -14.91 15.07
C GLY A 636 -35.76 -13.53 15.31
N LYS A 637 -36.03 -12.92 16.47
CA LYS A 637 -35.43 -11.63 16.89
C LYS A 637 -33.96 -11.68 17.31
N THR A 638 -33.44 -12.86 17.66
CA THR A 638 -32.07 -13.07 18.13
C THR A 638 -31.08 -12.77 17.01
N TYR A 639 -29.98 -12.10 17.35
CA TYR A 639 -28.88 -11.88 16.41
C TYR A 639 -27.96 -13.11 16.31
N GLY A 640 -27.33 -13.31 15.16
CA GLY A 640 -26.41 -14.42 14.93
C GLY A 640 -25.30 -14.52 15.97
N TYR A 641 -24.67 -13.39 16.34
CA TYR A 641 -23.63 -13.34 17.38
C TYR A 641 -24.16 -13.73 18.78
N GLU A 642 -25.41 -13.40 19.12
CA GLU A 642 -26.02 -13.77 20.41
C GLU A 642 -26.31 -15.26 20.51
N PHE A 643 -26.70 -15.88 19.40
CA PHE A 643 -26.92 -17.32 19.34
C PHE A 643 -25.59 -18.09 19.34
N ALA A 644 -24.66 -17.72 18.45
CA ALA A 644 -23.35 -18.35 18.35
C ALA A 644 -22.51 -18.17 19.63
N GLY A 645 -22.57 -17.00 20.27
CA GLY A 645 -21.87 -16.72 21.53
C GLY A 645 -22.33 -17.57 22.71
N LYS A 646 -23.50 -18.22 22.65
CA LYS A 646 -23.92 -19.23 23.64
C LYS A 646 -23.22 -20.58 23.45
N LEU A 647 -22.62 -20.82 22.28
CA LEU A 647 -22.05 -22.10 21.85
C LEU A 647 -20.53 -22.06 21.67
N ASP A 648 -19.94 -20.92 21.30
CA ASP A 648 -18.50 -20.82 21.11
C ASP A 648 -17.73 -21.09 22.42
N ASN A 649 -16.66 -21.87 22.32
CA ASN A 649 -15.82 -22.30 23.45
C ASN A 649 -16.55 -23.16 24.49
N VAL A 650 -17.73 -23.72 24.20
CA VAL A 650 -18.37 -24.72 25.07
C VAL A 650 -17.52 -26.00 25.05
N PRO A 651 -17.00 -26.48 26.20
CA PRO A 651 -16.18 -27.67 26.25
C PRO A 651 -16.99 -28.94 26.00
N VAL A 652 -16.40 -29.88 25.25
CA VAL A 652 -17.00 -31.17 24.93
C VAL A 652 -15.95 -32.28 25.02
N ASN A 653 -16.38 -33.45 25.48
CA ASN A 653 -15.56 -34.65 25.59
C ASN A 653 -15.80 -35.58 24.40
N ILE A 654 -14.82 -36.43 24.09
CA ILE A 654 -15.00 -37.53 23.13
C ILE A 654 -16.18 -38.41 23.61
N GLY A 655 -17.11 -38.70 22.70
CA GLY A 655 -18.35 -39.43 22.94
C GLY A 655 -19.56 -38.55 23.23
N ASP A 656 -19.40 -37.27 23.62
CA ASP A 656 -20.52 -36.34 23.84
C ASP A 656 -21.35 -36.16 22.55
N ILE A 657 -22.64 -35.83 22.72
CA ILE A 657 -23.60 -35.76 21.62
C ILE A 657 -24.19 -34.35 21.50
N VAL A 658 -24.16 -33.80 20.30
CA VAL A 658 -24.68 -32.46 19.96
C VAL A 658 -25.96 -32.62 19.14
N GLU A 659 -27.11 -32.32 19.75
CA GLU A 659 -28.38 -32.13 19.05
C GLU A 659 -28.38 -30.77 18.37
N ILE A 660 -28.73 -30.73 17.08
CA ILE A 660 -28.91 -29.52 16.29
C ILE A 660 -30.30 -29.55 15.65
N TYR A 661 -31.25 -28.85 16.25
CA TYR A 661 -32.59 -28.62 15.73
C TYR A 661 -32.65 -27.29 14.96
N HIS A 662 -33.38 -27.26 13.85
CA HIS A 662 -33.73 -26.03 13.15
C HIS A 662 -35.09 -26.12 12.43
N ARG A 663 -36.06 -25.28 12.82
CA ARG A 663 -37.47 -25.30 12.36
C ARG A 663 -37.73 -25.23 10.85
N GLU A 664 -36.79 -24.69 10.07
CA GLU A 664 -36.84 -24.72 8.59
C GLU A 664 -35.54 -25.28 8.01
N SER A 665 -35.03 -26.36 8.59
CA SER A 665 -33.75 -27.01 8.27
C SER A 665 -33.47 -27.10 6.75
N ALA A 666 -34.34 -27.78 5.99
CA ALA A 666 -34.20 -28.02 4.56
C ALA A 666 -34.15 -26.74 3.68
N LYS A 667 -34.57 -25.58 4.20
CA LYS A 667 -34.49 -24.28 3.50
C LYS A 667 -33.35 -23.39 3.97
N ARG A 668 -32.89 -23.56 5.22
CA ARG A 668 -32.07 -22.58 5.95
C ARG A 668 -30.78 -23.13 6.53
N VAL A 669 -30.59 -24.44 6.53
CA VAL A 669 -29.39 -25.10 7.05
C VAL A 669 -28.68 -25.82 5.92
N GLN A 670 -27.40 -25.49 5.72
CA GLN A 670 -26.48 -26.22 4.87
C GLN A 670 -25.51 -26.95 5.79
N ARG A 671 -25.29 -28.25 5.56
CA ARG A 671 -24.43 -29.10 6.38
C ARG A 671 -23.26 -29.56 5.51
N TYR A 672 -22.05 -29.61 6.05
CA TYR A 672 -20.84 -29.93 5.30
C TYR A 672 -20.01 -31.02 6.00
N LYS A 673 -19.37 -31.85 5.18
CA LYS A 673 -18.34 -32.82 5.57
C LYS A 673 -17.21 -32.74 4.55
N ASP A 674 -15.97 -32.51 4.99
CA ASP A 674 -14.79 -32.34 4.12
C ASP A 674 -15.02 -31.32 2.99
N ASN A 675 -15.64 -30.17 3.32
CA ASN A 675 -16.12 -29.12 2.38
C ASN A 675 -17.24 -29.52 1.41
N LYS A 676 -17.72 -30.76 1.41
CA LYS A 676 -18.82 -31.24 0.54
C LYS A 676 -20.17 -31.07 1.23
N PRO A 677 -21.21 -30.57 0.54
CA PRO A 677 -22.54 -30.41 1.13
C PRO A 677 -23.21 -31.77 1.35
N LEU A 678 -23.87 -31.93 2.50
CA LEU A 678 -24.72 -33.06 2.87
C LEU A 678 -26.21 -32.73 2.64
N THR A 679 -27.02 -33.76 2.42
CA THR A 679 -28.48 -33.62 2.27
C THR A 679 -29.12 -33.11 3.57
N THR A 680 -30.00 -32.11 3.49
CA THR A 680 -30.74 -31.58 4.64
C THR A 680 -32.24 -31.81 4.45
N ASN A 681 -32.79 -32.77 5.20
CA ASN A 681 -34.14 -33.33 5.09
C ASN A 681 -34.82 -33.66 6.45
N LYS A 682 -34.11 -33.53 7.58
CA LYS A 682 -34.63 -33.68 8.95
C LYS A 682 -34.58 -32.32 9.66
N ASP A 683 -35.54 -32.02 10.52
CA ASP A 683 -35.49 -30.80 11.36
C ASP A 683 -34.47 -30.89 12.51
N THR A 684 -34.07 -32.10 12.90
CA THR A 684 -33.06 -32.35 13.92
C THR A 684 -31.98 -33.29 13.40
N TYR A 685 -30.72 -32.98 13.74
CA TYR A 685 -29.55 -33.82 13.51
C TYR A 685 -28.77 -34.01 14.81
N TYR A 686 -28.05 -35.13 14.91
CA TYR A 686 -27.24 -35.48 16.07
C TYR A 686 -25.81 -35.72 15.63
N TYR A 687 -24.85 -35.17 16.36
CA TYR A 687 -23.42 -35.29 16.07
C TYR A 687 -22.66 -35.78 17.29
N GLN A 688 -21.93 -36.89 17.18
CA GLN A 688 -21.07 -37.39 18.24
C GLN A 688 -19.65 -36.84 18.09
N ILE A 689 -19.05 -36.41 19.20
CA ILE A 689 -17.68 -35.90 19.24
C ILE A 689 -16.69 -37.06 19.18
N THR A 690 -15.71 -36.98 18.27
CA THR A 690 -14.67 -37.99 18.07
C THR A 690 -13.27 -37.42 18.37
N LYS A 691 -12.22 -38.24 18.26
CA LYS A 691 -10.82 -37.78 18.41
C LYS A 691 -10.40 -36.76 17.35
N THR A 692 -10.96 -36.83 16.14
CA THR A 692 -10.51 -36.08 14.96
C THR A 692 -11.51 -35.03 14.46
N GLY A 693 -12.73 -35.03 14.97
CA GLY A 693 -13.81 -34.17 14.50
C GLY A 693 -15.14 -34.52 15.18
N TRP A 694 -16.23 -34.34 14.46
CA TRP A 694 -17.55 -34.84 14.84
C TRP A 694 -18.15 -35.68 13.72
N GLN A 695 -19.07 -36.58 14.06
CA GLN A 695 -19.72 -37.50 13.13
C GLN A 695 -21.24 -37.43 13.29
N GLU A 696 -21.98 -37.32 12.19
CA GLU A 696 -23.44 -37.44 12.20
C GLU A 696 -23.85 -38.86 12.62
N ILE A 697 -24.77 -38.96 13.59
CA ILE A 697 -25.29 -40.22 14.12
C ILE A 697 -26.82 -40.30 14.02
N ASP A 698 -27.32 -41.53 13.87
CA ASP A 698 -28.74 -41.92 13.95
C ASP A 698 -28.96 -42.98 15.06
N PHE A 699 -30.18 -43.04 15.62
CA PHE A 699 -30.55 -43.95 16.71
C PHE A 699 -31.12 -45.28 16.20
N ASN A 700 -30.41 -45.96 15.30
CA ASN A 700 -30.83 -47.27 14.76
C ASN A 700 -29.67 -48.27 14.59
N PRO A 701 -28.90 -48.57 15.66
CA PRO A 701 -27.90 -49.61 15.63
C PRO A 701 -28.55 -50.99 15.47
N LYS A 702 -28.03 -51.82 14.55
CA LYS A 702 -28.59 -53.17 14.25
C LYS A 702 -27.70 -54.31 14.72
N SER A 703 -26.40 -54.19 14.50
CA SER A 703 -25.41 -55.18 14.93
C SER A 703 -24.13 -54.48 15.41
N ILE A 704 -23.38 -55.20 16.23
CA ILE A 704 -21.97 -54.94 16.48
C ILE A 704 -21.17 -56.15 16.02
N GLU A 705 -20.05 -55.90 15.36
CA GLU A 705 -19.17 -56.92 14.80
C GLU A 705 -17.76 -56.67 15.32
N GLY A 706 -17.02 -57.75 15.55
CA GLY A 706 -15.65 -57.70 16.02
C GLY A 706 -14.75 -58.63 15.23
N SER A 707 -13.55 -58.17 14.89
CA SER A 707 -12.56 -58.94 14.14
C SER A 707 -12.06 -60.14 14.95
N ALA A 708 -12.03 -61.33 14.34
CA ALA A 708 -11.54 -62.56 15.00
C ALA A 708 -10.05 -62.47 15.38
N ILE A 709 -9.67 -63.05 16.52
CA ILE A 709 -8.32 -62.97 17.09
C ILE A 709 -7.57 -64.27 16.81
N ALA A 710 -6.56 -64.20 15.95
CA ALA A 710 -5.55 -65.25 15.82
C ALA A 710 -4.26 -64.78 16.53
N ALA A 711 -3.85 -65.51 17.56
CA ALA A 711 -2.80 -65.12 18.50
C ALA A 711 -1.89 -66.31 18.88
N LYS A 712 -0.80 -66.02 19.58
CA LYS A 712 0.09 -66.97 20.24
C LYS A 712 0.11 -66.72 21.76
N VAL A 713 0.56 -67.69 22.54
CA VAL A 713 0.71 -67.52 23.99
C VAL A 713 1.65 -66.36 24.30
N GLY A 714 1.13 -65.30 24.91
CA GLY A 714 1.85 -64.06 25.23
C GLY A 714 1.32 -62.81 24.52
N ASP A 715 0.74 -62.96 23.34
CA ASP A 715 0.28 -61.84 22.48
C ASP A 715 -0.78 -60.97 23.18
N SER A 716 -0.86 -59.70 22.81
CA SER A 716 -1.90 -58.77 23.32
C SER A 716 -2.30 -57.72 22.30
N GLY A 717 -3.48 -57.12 22.47
CA GLY A 717 -4.05 -56.13 21.56
C GLY A 717 -5.29 -55.42 22.12
N GLU A 718 -5.95 -54.60 21.30
CA GLU A 718 -7.27 -54.03 21.58
C GLU A 718 -8.34 -54.73 20.70
N LEU A 719 -9.60 -54.74 21.15
CA LEU A 719 -10.72 -55.23 20.35
C LEU A 719 -11.15 -54.19 19.30
N ASP A 720 -11.05 -54.55 18.03
CA ASP A 720 -11.62 -53.79 16.91
C ASP A 720 -13.12 -54.11 16.80
N LEU A 721 -13.95 -53.13 17.14
CA LEU A 721 -15.41 -53.24 17.21
C LEU A 721 -16.08 -52.22 16.29
N GLN A 722 -16.96 -52.68 15.41
CA GLN A 722 -17.69 -51.84 14.46
C GLN A 722 -19.19 -52.01 14.63
N ILE A 723 -19.94 -50.90 14.66
CA ILE A 723 -21.41 -50.93 14.66
C ILE A 723 -21.93 -50.74 13.24
N ASN A 724 -22.93 -51.55 12.89
CA ASN A 724 -23.66 -51.45 11.64
C ASN A 724 -25.12 -50.99 11.88
N PRO A 725 -25.60 -49.96 11.15
CA PRO A 725 -24.88 -49.11 10.21
C PRO A 725 -23.81 -48.22 10.87
N ALA A 726 -22.74 -47.89 10.15
CA ALA A 726 -21.59 -47.12 10.66
C ALA A 726 -21.90 -45.67 11.11
N ASN A 727 -23.09 -45.14 10.78
CA ASN A 727 -23.60 -43.87 11.29
C ASN A 727 -24.55 -44.03 12.50
N SER A 728 -24.51 -45.16 13.21
CA SER A 728 -25.29 -45.33 14.44
C SER A 728 -24.60 -44.69 15.63
N ILE A 729 -25.37 -44.38 16.68
CA ILE A 729 -24.81 -44.00 17.99
C ILE A 729 -23.86 -45.08 18.54
N LEU A 730 -22.69 -44.66 19.03
CA LEU A 730 -21.72 -45.56 19.65
C LEU A 730 -22.14 -45.98 21.08
N PRO A 731 -21.69 -47.15 21.59
CA PRO A 731 -22.02 -47.64 22.92
C PRO A 731 -21.51 -46.71 24.02
N SER A 732 -22.26 -46.64 25.12
CA SER A 732 -21.85 -45.92 26.32
C SER A 732 -20.76 -46.67 27.08
N ASP A 733 -20.79 -48.00 27.04
CA ASP A 733 -19.93 -48.89 27.81
C ASP A 733 -19.86 -50.28 27.15
N TYR A 734 -18.86 -51.09 27.54
CA TYR A 734 -18.68 -52.45 27.02
C TYR A 734 -18.36 -53.43 28.15
N GLU A 735 -19.09 -54.55 28.18
CA GLU A 735 -18.78 -55.69 29.02
C GLU A 735 -18.22 -56.83 28.18
N TYR A 736 -17.14 -57.43 28.69
CA TYR A 736 -16.42 -58.50 28.00
C TYR A 736 -16.38 -59.74 28.89
N THR A 737 -16.82 -60.88 28.37
CA THR A 737 -16.76 -62.17 29.07
C THR A 737 -15.98 -63.17 28.22
N VAL A 738 -14.89 -63.70 28.75
CA VAL A 738 -14.12 -64.76 28.08
C VAL A 738 -14.67 -66.13 28.48
N SER A 739 -14.91 -66.99 27.49
CA SER A 739 -15.43 -68.34 27.71
C SER A 739 -14.42 -69.29 28.37
N ASP A 740 -13.11 -69.11 28.11
CA ASP A 740 -12.00 -69.72 28.85
C ASP A 740 -10.95 -68.65 29.19
N PRO A 741 -11.02 -68.05 30.39
CA PRO A 741 -10.06 -67.06 30.87
C PRO A 741 -8.63 -67.59 31.05
N SER A 742 -8.39 -68.91 30.93
CA SER A 742 -7.04 -69.47 30.92
C SER A 742 -6.35 -69.39 29.55
N ILE A 743 -7.12 -69.18 28.47
CA ILE A 743 -6.63 -69.06 27.09
C ILE A 743 -6.38 -67.60 26.71
N ILE A 744 -7.24 -66.68 27.12
CA ILE A 744 -7.11 -65.22 26.90
C ILE A 744 -7.75 -64.47 28.07
N LYS A 745 -7.21 -63.30 28.45
CA LYS A 745 -7.89 -62.33 29.33
C LYS A 745 -8.21 -61.08 28.54
N VAL A 746 -9.25 -60.34 28.95
CA VAL A 746 -9.58 -59.01 28.40
C VAL A 746 -9.96 -58.08 29.55
N ASP A 747 -9.53 -56.82 29.49
CA ASP A 747 -9.82 -55.80 30.50
C ASP A 747 -11.09 -54.99 30.16
N SER A 748 -11.54 -54.14 31.09
CA SER A 748 -12.73 -53.29 30.93
C SER A 748 -12.60 -52.19 29.87
N LYS A 749 -11.45 -52.06 29.21
CA LYS A 749 -11.22 -51.14 28.08
C LYS A 749 -11.14 -51.89 26.75
N GLY A 750 -11.29 -53.21 26.75
CA GLY A 750 -11.18 -54.05 25.56
C GLY A 750 -9.74 -54.43 25.21
N LYS A 751 -8.77 -54.28 26.13
CA LYS A 751 -7.40 -54.79 25.93
C LYS A 751 -7.35 -56.27 26.26
N TRP A 752 -6.95 -57.10 25.30
CA TRP A 752 -6.83 -58.54 25.47
C TRP A 752 -5.37 -58.99 25.54
N GLN A 753 -5.11 -60.12 26.20
CA GLN A 753 -3.82 -60.82 26.21
C GLN A 753 -4.03 -62.34 26.24
N ALA A 754 -3.41 -63.06 25.30
CA ALA A 754 -3.42 -64.50 25.18
C ALA A 754 -2.46 -65.16 26.20
N LEU A 755 -2.93 -66.23 26.84
CA LEU A 755 -2.32 -66.82 28.05
C LEU A 755 -1.95 -68.30 27.91
N LYS A 756 -2.63 -69.06 27.04
CA LYS A 756 -2.42 -70.51 26.87
C LYS A 756 -2.94 -70.99 25.53
N LYS A 757 -2.27 -71.99 24.92
CA LYS A 757 -2.73 -72.61 23.67
C LYS A 757 -4.12 -73.20 23.83
N GLY A 758 -4.99 -72.90 22.88
CA GLY A 758 -6.37 -73.39 22.80
C GLY A 758 -7.23 -72.50 21.90
N LYS A 759 -8.51 -72.84 21.77
CA LYS A 759 -9.52 -71.97 21.15
C LYS A 759 -10.51 -71.53 22.21
N THR A 760 -10.96 -70.30 22.15
CA THR A 760 -11.96 -69.73 23.05
C THR A 760 -12.72 -68.61 22.35
N THR A 761 -13.65 -67.97 23.05
CA THR A 761 -14.39 -66.83 22.52
C THR A 761 -14.48 -65.71 23.55
N ILE A 762 -14.56 -64.48 23.07
CA ILE A 762 -14.91 -63.30 23.87
C ILE A 762 -16.34 -62.91 23.48
N ALA A 763 -17.27 -63.08 24.41
CA ALA A 763 -18.59 -62.50 24.31
C ALA A 763 -18.50 -61.01 24.66
N VAL A 764 -18.91 -60.16 23.72
CA VAL A 764 -18.94 -58.70 23.86
C VAL A 764 -20.38 -58.25 24.00
N THR A 765 -20.69 -57.56 25.09
CA THR A 765 -21.97 -56.89 25.33
C THR A 765 -21.74 -55.39 25.33
N ALA A 766 -22.11 -54.74 24.24
CA ALA A 766 -22.00 -53.30 24.06
C ALA A 766 -23.29 -52.63 24.56
N LYS A 767 -23.21 -51.90 25.67
CA LYS A 767 -24.36 -51.20 26.26
C LYS A 767 -24.63 -49.93 25.47
N LEU A 768 -25.84 -49.80 24.94
CA LEU A 768 -26.22 -48.60 24.21
C LEU A 768 -26.67 -47.51 25.19
N PRO A 769 -26.49 -46.22 24.83
CA PRO A 769 -27.04 -45.11 25.63
C PRO A 769 -28.57 -45.22 25.77
N ASP A 770 -29.08 -44.86 26.95
CA ASP A 770 -30.53 -44.67 27.13
C ASP A 770 -30.92 -43.30 26.55
N VAL A 771 -31.50 -43.33 25.35
CA VAL A 771 -31.86 -42.14 24.58
C VAL A 771 -33.34 -41.74 24.76
N GLY A 772 -34.07 -42.39 25.68
CA GLY A 772 -35.46 -42.09 25.98
C GLY A 772 -36.38 -42.13 24.75
N GLU A 773 -37.22 -41.11 24.58
CA GLU A 773 -38.19 -41.01 23.46
C GLU A 773 -37.56 -40.92 22.06
N LEU A 774 -36.23 -40.78 21.94
CA LEU A 774 -35.52 -40.85 20.65
C LEU A 774 -35.30 -42.30 20.18
N ALA A 775 -35.51 -43.28 21.05
CA ALA A 775 -35.44 -44.70 20.72
C ALA A 775 -36.57 -45.09 19.76
N GLY A 776 -36.22 -45.67 18.62
CA GLY A 776 -37.19 -46.39 17.78
C GLY A 776 -37.72 -47.62 18.52
N ALA A 777 -38.86 -48.17 18.07
CA ALA A 777 -39.45 -49.37 18.66
C ALA A 777 -38.51 -50.60 18.68
N ASP A 778 -37.52 -50.62 17.78
CA ASP A 778 -36.52 -51.68 17.63
C ASP A 778 -35.15 -51.32 18.26
N TYR A 779 -35.02 -50.21 19.00
CA TYR A 779 -33.73 -49.79 19.60
C TYR A 779 -33.31 -50.74 20.74
N PRO A 780 -32.19 -51.46 20.61
CA PRO A 780 -31.77 -52.41 21.64
C PRO A 780 -31.11 -51.69 22.83
N ALA A 781 -31.31 -52.21 24.05
CA ALA A 781 -30.58 -51.73 25.22
C ALA A 781 -29.09 -52.14 25.20
N GLU A 782 -28.79 -53.24 24.52
CA GLU A 782 -27.45 -53.81 24.38
C GLU A 782 -27.32 -54.51 23.02
N LEU A 783 -26.16 -54.39 22.37
CA LEU A 783 -25.77 -55.21 21.23
C LEU A 783 -24.83 -56.31 21.73
N LYS A 784 -24.98 -57.52 21.18
CA LYS A 784 -24.14 -58.66 21.53
C LYS A 784 -23.45 -59.23 20.31
N THR A 785 -22.19 -59.58 20.46
CA THR A 785 -21.41 -60.30 19.45
C THR A 785 -20.40 -61.22 20.11
N THR A 786 -19.89 -62.18 19.34
CA THR A 786 -18.92 -63.16 19.82
C THR A 786 -17.70 -63.11 18.92
N ILE A 787 -16.54 -62.85 19.52
CA ILE A 787 -15.25 -62.83 18.82
C ILE A 787 -14.58 -64.18 19.04
N GLU A 788 -14.30 -64.89 17.94
CA GLU A 788 -13.53 -66.13 17.93
C GLU A 788 -12.06 -65.86 18.24
N VAL A 789 -11.44 -66.71 19.08
CA VAL A 789 -10.05 -66.59 19.51
C VAL A 789 -9.32 -67.92 19.35
N GLU A 790 -8.21 -67.92 18.63
CA GLU A 790 -7.30 -69.08 18.49
C GLU A 790 -5.89 -68.73 18.96
N VAL A 791 -5.34 -69.54 19.87
CA VAL A 791 -4.03 -69.33 20.52
C VAL A 791 -3.14 -70.56 20.30
N THR A 792 -1.91 -70.38 19.81
CA THR A 792 -0.94 -71.48 19.55
C THR A 792 0.30 -71.50 20.49
N ASN A 793 1.01 -72.64 20.55
CA ASN A 793 2.19 -72.88 21.41
C ASN A 793 3.44 -72.11 20.95
N SER A 794 4.46 -72.09 21.82
CA SER A 794 5.79 -71.52 21.59
C SER A 794 6.88 -72.48 22.10
N GLY A 795 7.98 -72.64 21.35
CA GLY A 795 9.29 -73.01 21.89
C GLY A 795 9.88 -71.90 22.76
N ALA A 796 11.12 -72.04 23.26
CA ALA A 796 11.71 -70.97 24.06
C ALA A 796 11.92 -69.74 23.15
N PRO A 797 11.25 -68.61 23.44
CA PRO A 797 11.09 -67.58 22.44
C PRO A 797 12.40 -66.83 22.18
N ILE A 798 12.58 -66.42 20.94
CA ILE A 798 13.56 -65.41 20.59
C ILE A 798 12.91 -64.06 20.89
N LYS A 799 13.39 -63.33 21.90
CA LYS A 799 12.89 -61.99 22.21
C LYS A 799 13.57 -60.99 21.30
N ILE A 800 12.76 -60.28 20.53
CA ILE A 800 13.19 -59.20 19.67
C ILE A 800 12.94 -57.88 20.41
N HIS A 801 14.01 -57.21 20.81
CA HIS A 801 13.95 -55.91 21.45
C HIS A 801 14.04 -54.80 20.38
N TYR A 802 13.08 -53.89 20.40
CA TYR A 802 13.05 -52.71 19.54
C TYR A 802 13.52 -51.53 20.38
N VAL A 803 14.82 -51.19 20.26
CA VAL A 803 15.47 -50.22 21.15
C VAL A 803 15.93 -48.97 20.40
N ASP A 804 15.97 -47.85 21.11
CA ASP A 804 16.60 -46.62 20.62
C ASP A 804 18.14 -46.71 20.62
N LEU A 805 18.78 -45.65 20.13
CA LEU A 805 20.23 -45.47 20.11
C LEU A 805 20.93 -45.52 21.48
N GLN A 806 20.18 -45.48 22.59
CA GLN A 806 20.67 -45.60 23.96
C GLN A 806 20.39 -46.99 24.56
N GLY A 807 19.73 -47.89 23.81
CA GLY A 807 19.35 -49.21 24.28
C GLY A 807 18.04 -49.25 25.09
N ASN A 808 17.28 -48.15 25.16
CA ASN A 808 15.98 -48.15 25.83
C ASN A 808 14.88 -48.66 24.88
N PRO A 809 13.85 -49.36 25.38
CA PRO A 809 12.70 -49.76 24.57
C PRO A 809 11.97 -48.56 23.94
N LEU A 810 11.49 -48.72 22.70
CA LEU A 810 10.61 -47.75 22.05
C LEU A 810 9.19 -47.82 22.64
N THR A 811 8.63 -46.68 23.04
CA THR A 811 7.42 -46.60 23.89
C THR A 811 6.13 -47.13 23.28
N ASP A 812 6.08 -47.26 21.95
CA ASP A 812 4.90 -47.69 21.19
C ASP A 812 5.15 -49.00 20.41
N VAL A 813 6.26 -49.68 20.69
CA VAL A 813 6.66 -50.93 20.03
C VAL A 813 7.00 -51.97 21.10
N SER A 814 6.04 -52.84 21.39
CA SER A 814 6.27 -53.97 22.29
C SER A 814 7.35 -54.91 21.73
N GLU A 815 8.17 -55.45 22.63
CA GLU A 815 9.13 -56.51 22.31
C GLU A 815 8.39 -57.68 21.65
N GLN A 816 8.92 -58.19 20.53
CA GLN A 816 8.29 -59.30 19.81
C GLN A 816 8.89 -60.62 20.26
N VAL A 817 8.02 -61.49 20.75
CA VAL A 817 8.36 -62.80 21.30
C VAL A 817 8.18 -63.82 20.18
N ILE A 818 9.26 -64.15 19.45
CA ILE A 818 9.16 -65.08 18.33
C ILE A 818 9.03 -66.51 18.85
N ALA A 819 7.78 -66.93 18.90
CA ALA A 819 7.34 -68.30 19.08
C ALA A 819 7.40 -69.08 17.76
N GLY A 820 8.38 -69.99 17.67
CA GLY A 820 8.39 -71.14 16.74
C GLY A 820 8.56 -72.43 17.53
N ASP A 821 8.41 -73.59 16.91
CA ASP A 821 8.79 -74.86 17.54
C ASP A 821 10.32 -75.02 17.54
N ALA A 822 10.87 -75.77 18.51
CA ALA A 822 12.32 -75.89 18.66
C ALA A 822 12.95 -76.59 17.43
N GLY A 823 13.81 -75.88 16.71
CA GLY A 823 14.36 -76.28 15.41
C GLY A 823 13.97 -75.37 14.24
N ASP A 824 12.96 -74.50 14.41
CA ASP A 824 12.53 -73.57 13.35
C ASP A 824 13.65 -72.59 12.97
N VAL A 825 13.97 -72.54 11.67
CA VAL A 825 14.87 -71.53 11.09
C VAL A 825 14.07 -70.30 10.72
N ILE A 826 14.33 -69.20 11.41
CA ILE A 826 13.56 -67.98 11.33
C ILE A 826 14.38 -66.90 10.64
N ASN A 827 13.90 -66.41 9.50
CA ASN A 827 14.47 -65.24 8.84
C ASN A 827 14.21 -63.99 9.70
N LEU A 828 15.26 -63.32 10.14
CA LEU A 828 15.17 -62.13 10.99
C LEU A 828 14.72 -60.89 10.21
N GLU A 829 14.91 -60.86 8.89
CA GLU A 829 14.52 -59.72 8.04
C GLU A 829 13.01 -59.45 8.08
N GLN A 830 12.17 -60.47 8.34
CA GLN A 830 10.71 -60.29 8.45
C GLN A 830 10.26 -59.65 9.78
N TYR A 831 11.16 -59.52 10.76
CA TYR A 831 10.91 -58.84 12.05
C TYR A 831 11.56 -57.46 12.11
N ALA A 832 12.15 -56.98 11.00
CA ALA A 832 12.50 -55.58 10.86
C ALA A 832 11.22 -54.73 10.73
N LEU A 833 10.71 -54.24 11.85
CA LEU A 833 9.48 -53.45 11.88
C LEU A 833 9.67 -52.06 11.27
N LYS A 834 8.68 -51.65 10.47
CA LYS A 834 8.54 -50.25 10.08
C LYS A 834 7.87 -49.46 11.20
N VAL A 835 8.67 -49.05 12.18
CA VAL A 835 8.22 -48.22 13.30
C VAL A 835 7.95 -46.78 12.80
N PRO A 836 6.73 -46.22 12.96
CA PRO A 836 6.44 -44.84 12.59
C PRO A 836 7.38 -43.88 13.30
N GLY A 837 7.98 -42.93 12.57
CA GLY A 837 8.93 -41.98 13.15
C GLY A 837 10.29 -42.54 13.58
N TYR A 838 10.65 -43.77 13.21
CA TYR A 838 11.99 -44.35 13.46
C TYR A 838 12.53 -45.12 12.23
N THR A 839 13.86 -45.24 12.10
CA THR A 839 14.55 -46.04 11.06
C THR A 839 15.47 -47.04 11.73
N LEU A 840 15.46 -48.29 11.24
CA LEU A 840 16.38 -49.35 11.65
C LEU A 840 17.83 -49.04 11.23
N LEU A 841 18.79 -49.19 12.14
CA LEU A 841 20.21 -48.84 11.94
C LEU A 841 21.16 -50.04 11.95
N THR A 842 20.75 -51.17 12.52
CA THR A 842 21.57 -52.40 12.56
C THR A 842 21.42 -53.24 11.30
N GLU A 843 22.52 -53.47 10.57
CA GLU A 843 22.67 -54.66 9.74
C GLU A 843 23.02 -55.85 10.64
N THR A 844 22.05 -56.75 10.90
CA THR A 844 22.32 -57.99 11.63
C THR A 844 23.21 -58.91 10.77
N ALA A 845 24.43 -59.19 11.26
CA ALA A 845 25.46 -59.94 10.54
C ALA A 845 25.03 -61.36 10.10
N ASN A 846 23.98 -61.92 10.70
CA ASN A 846 23.30 -63.13 10.24
C ASN A 846 21.82 -62.83 10.00
N LYS A 847 21.31 -63.20 8.82
CA LYS A 847 19.91 -62.97 8.39
C LYS A 847 18.91 -63.96 9.01
N THR A 848 19.37 -64.96 9.75
CA THR A 848 18.53 -66.03 10.30
C THR A 848 18.92 -66.37 11.73
N ALA A 849 17.94 -66.66 12.59
CA ALA A 849 18.12 -67.29 13.89
C ALA A 849 17.41 -68.65 13.93
N VAL A 850 17.82 -69.55 14.84
CA VAL A 850 17.19 -70.86 15.00
C VAL A 850 16.55 -70.95 16.38
N VAL A 851 15.24 -71.19 16.43
CA VAL A 851 14.49 -71.30 17.69
C VAL A 851 15.02 -72.49 18.47
N SER A 852 15.43 -72.24 19.71
CA SER A 852 16.09 -73.23 20.55
C SER A 852 15.29 -73.54 21.81
N THR A 853 15.83 -74.38 22.69
CA THR A 853 15.25 -74.65 24.02
C THR A 853 15.73 -73.67 25.10
N LYS A 854 16.49 -72.63 24.72
CA LYS A 854 16.89 -71.50 25.56
C LYS A 854 16.41 -70.18 24.94
N GLU A 855 16.06 -69.21 25.78
CA GLU A 855 15.76 -67.86 25.32
C GLU A 855 16.98 -67.25 24.61
N GLN A 856 16.71 -66.44 23.59
CA GLN A 856 17.70 -65.69 22.81
C GLN A 856 17.19 -64.26 22.68
N ASP A 857 17.98 -63.29 23.14
CA ASP A 857 17.63 -61.87 23.04
C ASP A 857 18.35 -61.27 21.83
N ILE A 858 17.60 -60.65 20.92
CA ILE A 858 18.10 -60.04 19.68
C ILE A 858 17.55 -58.61 19.60
N SER A 859 18.44 -57.63 19.61
CA SER A 859 18.03 -56.21 19.56
C SER A 859 18.16 -55.64 18.16
N PHE A 860 17.06 -55.10 17.64
CA PHE A 860 17.06 -54.19 16.50
C PHE A 860 17.18 -52.76 17.01
N ILE A 861 18.22 -52.04 16.59
CA ILE A 861 18.49 -50.68 17.04
C ILE A 861 17.91 -49.68 16.04
N TYR A 862 17.08 -48.77 16.53
CA TYR A 862 16.44 -47.72 15.75
C TYR A 862 16.93 -46.35 16.18
N GLY A 863 17.03 -45.43 15.23
CA GLY A 863 17.14 -44.00 15.52
C GLY A 863 15.86 -43.28 15.10
N GLY A 864 15.50 -42.25 15.86
CA GLY A 864 14.36 -41.38 15.56
C GLY A 864 14.51 -40.70 14.20
N ASN A 865 13.48 -40.81 13.38
CA ASN A 865 13.45 -40.23 12.06
C ASN A 865 13.49 -38.72 12.13
N ILE A 866 14.25 -38.17 11.20
CA ILE A 866 14.31 -36.74 10.94
C ILE A 866 13.56 -36.53 9.62
N ILE A 867 12.50 -35.69 9.69
CA ILE A 867 11.69 -35.32 8.52
C ILE A 867 12.33 -34.18 7.75
N SER A 868 13.01 -33.27 8.45
CA SER A 868 13.61 -32.09 7.83
C SER A 868 14.76 -31.54 8.67
N VAL A 869 15.59 -30.72 8.05
CA VAL A 869 16.78 -30.12 8.67
C VAL A 869 16.62 -28.61 8.58
N THR A 870 16.61 -27.94 9.73
CA THR A 870 16.50 -26.49 9.80
C THR A 870 17.79 -25.88 10.34
N GLY A 871 17.94 -24.58 10.19
CA GLY A 871 19.02 -23.80 10.76
C GLY A 871 18.64 -22.33 10.75
N ASP A 872 19.39 -21.53 11.48
CA ASP A 872 19.09 -20.10 11.65
C ASP A 872 19.85 -19.29 10.57
N ASN A 873 19.19 -18.27 9.99
CA ASN A 873 19.80 -17.35 9.02
C ASN A 873 20.97 -16.58 9.65
N ILE A 874 21.96 -16.18 8.84
CA ILE A 874 23.20 -15.53 9.31
C ILE A 874 23.20 -14.05 8.90
N GLY A 875 22.90 -13.16 9.85
CA GLY A 875 23.18 -11.73 9.74
C GLY A 875 24.56 -11.41 10.34
N THR A 876 25.48 -10.85 9.56
CA THR A 876 26.84 -10.56 10.03
C THR A 876 27.53 -9.46 9.24
N THR A 877 28.73 -9.06 9.63
CA THR A 877 29.58 -8.08 8.91
C THR A 877 30.82 -8.75 8.31
N VAL A 878 31.38 -8.19 7.23
CA VAL A 878 32.62 -8.70 6.60
C VAL A 878 33.73 -8.92 7.64
N GLY A 879 34.51 -9.99 7.47
CA GLY A 879 35.62 -10.36 8.34
C GLY A 879 35.23 -11.08 9.63
N LYS A 880 33.94 -11.12 10.00
CA LYS A 880 33.46 -11.93 11.13
C LYS A 880 33.50 -13.42 10.81
N THR A 881 33.60 -14.22 11.87
CA THR A 881 33.54 -15.68 11.84
C THR A 881 32.49 -16.20 12.82
N GLY A 882 31.98 -17.39 12.57
CA GLY A 882 31.08 -18.12 13.47
C GLY A 882 30.82 -19.53 12.94
N LYS A 883 29.95 -20.30 13.62
CA LYS A 883 29.59 -21.67 13.23
C LYS A 883 28.12 -21.78 12.85
N ILE A 884 27.81 -22.52 11.79
CA ILE A 884 26.41 -22.80 11.41
C ILE A 884 25.75 -23.65 12.50
N GLN A 885 24.57 -23.21 12.95
CA GLN A 885 23.71 -23.99 13.86
C GLN A 885 22.65 -24.72 13.04
N ILE A 886 22.75 -26.05 12.98
CA ILE A 886 21.74 -26.92 12.37
C ILE A 886 20.93 -27.62 13.46
N LYS A 887 19.60 -27.65 13.28
CA LYS A 887 18.64 -28.36 14.12
C LYS A 887 17.98 -29.47 13.29
N LEU A 888 17.95 -30.68 13.85
CA LEU A 888 17.33 -31.84 13.24
C LEU A 888 15.86 -31.90 13.70
N VAL A 889 14.90 -31.81 12.78
CA VAL A 889 13.47 -31.79 13.12
C VAL A 889 12.95 -33.24 13.15
N PRO A 890 12.50 -33.75 14.31
CA PRO A 890 12.01 -35.11 14.43
C PRO A 890 10.67 -35.31 13.70
N GLU A 891 10.43 -36.52 13.21
CA GLU A 891 9.13 -36.93 12.64
C GLU A 891 8.01 -36.91 13.69
N ILE A 892 8.35 -37.20 14.95
CA ILE A 892 7.43 -37.17 16.09
C ILE A 892 7.77 -35.95 16.95
N THR A 893 6.79 -35.07 17.15
CA THR A 893 6.89 -33.92 18.05
C THR A 893 7.24 -34.39 19.47
N GLU A 894 8.11 -33.65 20.17
CA GLU A 894 8.61 -33.95 21.53
C GLU A 894 9.60 -35.13 21.64
N MET A 895 10.06 -35.74 20.54
CA MET A 895 11.12 -36.76 20.62
C MET A 895 12.46 -36.15 21.10
N PRO A 896 13.13 -36.70 22.16
CA PRO A 896 14.41 -36.19 22.65
C PRO A 896 15.53 -36.27 21.62
N ALA A 897 16.40 -35.25 21.58
CA ALA A 897 17.43 -35.10 20.57
C ALA A 897 18.46 -36.24 20.55
N GLU A 898 18.76 -36.81 21.72
CA GLU A 898 19.65 -37.97 21.88
C GLU A 898 19.13 -39.24 21.17
N LYS A 899 17.81 -39.39 21.01
CA LYS A 899 17.19 -40.56 20.36
C LYS A 899 17.18 -40.46 18.83
N LEU A 900 17.46 -39.28 18.26
CA LEU A 900 17.44 -39.05 16.82
C LEU A 900 18.64 -39.68 16.12
N ILE A 901 18.46 -40.16 14.88
CA ILE A 901 19.58 -40.63 14.05
C ILE A 901 20.58 -39.49 13.91
N LYS A 902 21.83 -39.70 14.34
CA LYS A 902 22.80 -38.60 14.33
C LYS A 902 23.25 -38.26 12.90
N ALA A 903 23.71 -37.03 12.72
CA ALA A 903 24.37 -36.61 11.49
C ALA A 903 25.76 -37.28 11.41
N LYS A 904 25.93 -38.21 10.47
CA LYS A 904 27.20 -38.89 10.18
C LYS A 904 28.16 -37.99 9.40
N LYS A 905 27.62 -37.15 8.52
CA LYS A 905 28.36 -36.12 7.78
C LYS A 905 27.41 -35.00 7.40
N ILE A 906 27.84 -33.74 7.57
CA ILE A 906 27.17 -32.59 6.98
C ILE A 906 28.05 -32.10 5.83
N THR A 907 27.47 -31.88 4.66
CA THR A 907 28.17 -31.25 3.53
C THR A 907 27.45 -29.95 3.21
N TYR A 908 28.13 -28.83 3.38
CA TYR A 908 27.59 -27.52 3.07
C TYR A 908 27.97 -27.10 1.65
N ASN A 909 27.09 -26.34 1.01
CA ASN A 909 27.33 -25.72 -0.28
C ASN A 909 26.82 -24.27 -0.24
N VAL A 910 27.74 -23.32 -0.47
CA VAL A 910 27.47 -21.89 -0.54
C VAL A 910 27.20 -21.51 -1.99
N ALA A 911 26.08 -20.85 -2.27
CA ALA A 911 25.70 -20.46 -3.64
C ALA A 911 26.67 -19.46 -4.25
N ASP A 912 27.09 -18.46 -3.48
CA ASP A 912 28.22 -17.57 -3.79
C ASP A 912 29.27 -17.63 -2.66
N PRO A 913 30.34 -18.42 -2.83
CA PRO A 913 31.43 -18.53 -1.85
C PRO A 913 32.36 -17.30 -1.83
N SER A 914 32.17 -16.31 -2.72
CA SER A 914 32.89 -15.03 -2.63
C SER A 914 32.34 -14.10 -1.54
N ILE A 915 31.11 -14.36 -1.07
CA ILE A 915 30.43 -13.60 0.00
C ILE A 915 30.75 -14.20 1.38
N ILE A 916 30.72 -15.53 1.50
CA ILE A 916 31.08 -16.24 2.75
C ILE A 916 31.90 -17.49 2.42
N GLN A 917 33.07 -17.60 3.05
CA GLN A 917 33.86 -18.82 3.07
C GLN A 917 33.30 -19.76 4.14
N LEU A 918 33.32 -21.05 3.88
CA LEU A 918 32.76 -22.07 4.76
C LEU A 918 33.68 -23.30 4.78
N GLU A 919 34.11 -23.67 5.97
CA GLU A 919 34.96 -24.82 6.23
C GLU A 919 34.13 -26.11 6.40
N THR A 920 34.80 -27.26 6.33
CA THR A 920 34.14 -28.57 6.29
C THR A 920 33.38 -28.96 7.56
N ASP A 921 33.63 -28.28 8.68
CA ASP A 921 32.94 -28.50 9.96
C ASP A 921 31.81 -27.47 10.24
N GLY A 922 31.55 -26.57 9.28
CA GLY A 922 30.53 -25.53 9.39
C GLY A 922 31.00 -24.22 10.05
N GLU A 923 32.29 -24.05 10.35
CA GLU A 923 32.85 -22.72 10.62
C GLU A 923 32.81 -21.87 9.34
N TRP A 924 32.31 -20.65 9.45
CA TRP A 924 32.19 -19.70 8.35
C TRP A 924 32.99 -18.43 8.62
N LYS A 925 33.38 -17.76 7.53
CA LYS A 925 34.02 -16.45 7.53
C LYS A 925 33.40 -15.56 6.47
N ALA A 926 32.82 -14.44 6.89
CA ALA A 926 32.29 -13.43 5.99
C ALA A 926 33.43 -12.79 5.19
N LEU A 927 33.37 -12.86 3.86
CA LEU A 927 34.42 -12.38 2.96
C LEU A 927 34.09 -11.04 2.29
N LYS A 928 32.83 -10.85 1.89
CA LYS A 928 32.41 -9.71 1.07
C LYS A 928 30.96 -9.35 1.35
N ASN A 929 30.64 -8.05 1.30
CA ASN A 929 29.26 -7.57 1.42
C ASN A 929 28.37 -8.13 0.30
N GLY A 930 27.19 -8.63 0.67
CA GLY A 930 26.22 -9.22 -0.25
C GLY A 930 25.30 -10.23 0.42
N SER A 931 24.36 -10.76 -0.37
CA SER A 931 23.48 -11.86 0.02
C SER A 931 23.94 -13.15 -0.67
N THR A 932 24.01 -14.24 0.08
CA THR A 932 24.26 -15.59 -0.44
C THR A 932 23.41 -16.59 0.32
N THR A 933 23.28 -17.80 -0.20
CA THR A 933 22.56 -18.87 0.49
C THR A 933 23.48 -20.05 0.77
N ILE A 934 23.34 -20.64 1.96
CA ILE A 934 24.00 -21.88 2.33
C ILE A 934 22.96 -22.99 2.35
N THR A 935 23.07 -23.88 1.37
CA THR A 935 22.45 -25.20 1.42
C THR A 935 23.32 -26.14 2.25
N ALA A 936 22.72 -27.07 2.97
CA ALA A 936 23.46 -28.21 3.53
C ALA A 936 22.73 -29.52 3.25
N LEU A 937 23.53 -30.53 2.97
CA LEU A 937 23.13 -31.92 2.82
C LEU A 937 23.63 -32.69 4.05
N VAL A 938 22.71 -33.01 4.95
CA VAL A 938 22.98 -33.84 6.13
C VAL A 938 22.83 -35.31 5.74
N THR A 939 23.93 -36.04 5.76
CA THR A 939 23.92 -37.51 5.68
C THR A 939 23.82 -38.05 7.10
N LEU A 940 22.71 -38.73 7.39
CA LEU A 940 22.46 -39.39 8.68
C LEU A 940 23.25 -40.71 8.80
N GLU A 941 23.37 -41.23 10.01
CA GLU A 941 24.00 -42.55 10.26
C GLU A 941 23.32 -43.70 9.49
N SER A 942 22.01 -43.61 9.24
CA SER A 942 21.23 -44.51 8.38
C SER A 942 21.59 -44.45 6.89
N GLY A 943 22.46 -43.53 6.47
CA GLY A 943 22.73 -43.24 5.06
C GLY A 943 21.66 -42.38 4.37
N LYS A 944 20.51 -42.13 5.00
CA LYS A 944 19.50 -41.17 4.50
C LYS A 944 20.13 -39.79 4.40
N GLN A 945 20.03 -39.17 3.23
CA GLN A 945 20.41 -37.78 3.03
C GLN A 945 19.18 -36.87 3.15
N LEU A 946 19.37 -35.76 3.85
CA LEU A 946 18.37 -34.72 4.04
C LEU A 946 18.97 -33.37 3.68
N GLU A 947 18.29 -32.65 2.78
CA GLU A 947 18.62 -31.26 2.50
C GLU A 947 17.97 -30.33 3.54
N LEU A 948 18.60 -29.19 3.74
CA LEU A 948 18.07 -28.09 4.56
C LEU A 948 16.72 -27.64 3.97
N THR A 949 15.66 -27.60 4.78
CA THR A 949 14.27 -27.39 4.35
C THR A 949 14.05 -26.09 3.57
N LYS A 950 14.87 -25.08 3.87
CA LYS A 950 15.09 -23.87 3.08
C LYS A 950 16.60 -23.60 3.12
N PRO A 951 17.24 -23.11 2.04
CA PRO A 951 18.62 -22.61 2.13
C PRO A 951 18.73 -21.52 3.20
N LEU A 952 19.79 -21.55 4.01
CA LEU A 952 20.06 -20.51 5.00
C LEU A 952 20.45 -19.24 4.26
N GLU A 953 19.73 -18.14 4.50
CA GLU A 953 20.11 -16.84 3.94
C GLU A 953 21.22 -16.24 4.79
N VAL A 954 22.28 -15.80 4.12
CA VAL A 954 23.44 -15.16 4.70
C VAL A 954 23.49 -13.74 4.17
N MET A 955 23.27 -12.79 5.06
CA MET A 955 23.39 -11.36 4.80
C MET A 955 24.69 -10.88 5.43
N VAL A 956 25.71 -10.68 4.60
CA VAL A 956 26.95 -10.06 5.01
C VAL A 956 26.86 -8.57 4.69
N SER A 957 26.84 -7.73 5.73
CA SER A 957 26.91 -6.28 5.60
C SER A 957 28.34 -5.76 5.68
N TYR A 958 28.52 -4.50 5.30
CA TYR A 958 29.75 -3.74 5.46
C TYR A 958 30.25 -3.70 6.91
N ASN A 959 31.57 -3.76 7.12
CA ASN A 959 32.20 -3.77 8.45
C ASN A 959 32.97 -2.48 8.80
N ALA A 960 33.00 -1.49 7.90
CA ALA A 960 33.58 -0.18 8.14
C ALA A 960 32.51 0.84 8.51
N GLU A 961 32.93 1.90 9.18
CA GLU A 961 32.15 3.13 9.22
C GLU A 961 32.10 3.76 7.81
N PRO A 962 31.00 4.42 7.43
CA PRO A 962 30.84 4.95 6.09
C PRO A 962 31.76 6.15 5.80
N ILE A 963 31.96 6.39 4.51
CA ILE A 963 32.56 7.62 3.98
C ILE A 963 31.42 8.57 3.63
N HIS A 964 31.35 9.71 4.31
CA HIS A 964 30.47 10.81 3.92
C HIS A 964 31.18 11.71 2.91
N ILE A 965 30.58 11.90 1.74
CA ILE A 965 31.04 12.81 0.71
C ILE A 965 30.14 14.03 0.74
N ARG A 966 30.69 15.17 1.17
CA ARG A 966 30.00 16.46 1.11
C ARG A 966 30.41 17.18 -0.17
N TYR A 967 29.43 17.58 -0.96
CA TYR A 967 29.63 18.46 -2.10
C TYR A 967 29.20 19.86 -1.67
N GLN A 968 30.12 20.83 -1.74
CA GLN A 968 29.86 22.19 -1.25
C GLN A 968 30.51 23.24 -2.14
N THR A 969 30.11 24.51 -2.00
CA THR A 969 30.81 25.61 -2.66
C THR A 969 32.16 25.89 -1.98
N THR A 970 33.06 26.62 -2.66
CA THR A 970 34.27 27.22 -2.05
C THR A 970 33.97 28.14 -0.86
N ALA A 971 32.72 28.61 -0.71
CA ALA A 971 32.24 29.38 0.45
C ALA A 971 31.62 28.49 1.56
N GLY A 972 31.72 27.16 1.45
CA GLY A 972 31.18 26.20 2.41
C GLY A 972 29.66 25.97 2.35
N LYS A 973 28.95 26.52 1.34
CA LYS A 973 27.51 26.23 1.17
C LYS A 973 27.36 24.78 0.70
N HIS A 974 26.66 23.95 1.48
CA HIS A 974 26.26 22.61 1.07
C HIS A 974 25.48 22.63 -0.26
N LEU A 975 25.81 21.71 -1.17
CA LEU A 975 25.16 21.53 -2.46
C LEU A 975 24.47 20.16 -2.55
N ASP A 976 25.13 19.12 -2.05
CA ASP A 976 24.67 17.73 -2.09
C ASP A 976 25.51 16.90 -1.09
N GLU A 977 25.07 15.71 -0.70
CA GLU A 977 25.89 14.74 0.04
C GLU A 977 25.56 13.29 -0.31
N GLU A 978 26.57 12.43 -0.21
CA GLU A 978 26.45 10.99 -0.41
C GLU A 978 27.10 10.26 0.77
N THR A 979 26.51 9.14 1.19
CA THR A 979 27.10 8.25 2.19
C THR A 979 27.43 6.93 1.52
N ILE A 980 28.72 6.64 1.39
CA ILE A 980 29.22 5.42 0.76
C ILE A 980 29.59 4.42 1.86
N TYR A 981 29.17 3.17 1.70
CA TYR A 981 29.48 2.07 2.61
C TYR A 981 30.50 1.12 1.95
N GLY A 982 31.36 0.49 2.75
CA GLY A 982 32.46 -0.33 2.28
C GLY A 982 33.11 -1.15 3.40
N ASN A 983 34.12 -1.94 3.07
CA ASN A 983 34.76 -2.84 4.05
C ASN A 983 36.12 -2.32 4.49
N VAL A 984 36.51 -2.52 5.76
CA VAL A 984 37.79 -2.05 6.29
C VAL A 984 38.96 -2.56 5.43
N GLY A 985 39.73 -1.64 4.86
CA GLY A 985 40.81 -1.93 3.90
C GLY A 985 40.42 -1.88 2.41
N GLU A 986 39.14 -1.84 2.08
CA GLU A 986 38.64 -1.64 0.71
C GLU A 986 38.88 -0.20 0.25
N ARG A 987 39.28 -0.03 -1.02
CA ARG A 987 39.60 1.28 -1.60
C ARG A 987 38.44 1.84 -2.40
N TYR A 988 38.00 3.04 -2.04
CA TYR A 988 36.99 3.78 -2.79
C TYR A 988 37.62 4.96 -3.52
N GLN A 989 37.28 5.12 -4.81
CA GLN A 989 37.67 6.29 -5.58
C GLN A 989 36.51 7.29 -5.60
N ALA A 990 36.53 8.23 -4.66
CA ALA A 990 35.61 9.34 -4.65
C ALA A 990 35.89 10.27 -5.84
N LYS A 991 34.84 10.72 -6.51
CA LYS A 991 34.93 11.62 -7.67
C LYS A 991 34.05 12.84 -7.46
N PRO A 992 34.43 14.02 -7.94
CA PRO A 992 33.49 15.12 -8.08
C PRO A 992 32.36 14.68 -9.03
N LYS A 993 31.12 14.99 -8.68
CA LYS A 993 29.94 14.69 -9.49
C LYS A 993 29.45 15.94 -10.20
N ARG A 994 28.70 15.78 -11.29
CA ARG A 994 28.09 16.93 -11.99
C ARG A 994 26.99 17.51 -11.12
N ILE A 995 27.08 18.80 -10.80
CA ILE A 995 26.05 19.54 -10.05
C ILE A 995 25.55 20.67 -10.94
N ASN A 996 24.25 20.72 -11.20
CA ASN A 996 23.68 21.70 -12.14
C ASN A 996 23.93 23.13 -11.65
N GLY A 997 24.53 23.96 -12.50
CA GLY A 997 24.86 25.35 -12.16
C GLY A 997 26.15 25.52 -11.36
N TYR A 998 26.96 24.46 -11.20
CA TYR A 998 28.22 24.49 -10.45
C TYR A 998 29.32 23.68 -11.17
N THR A 999 30.56 24.17 -11.11
CA THR A 999 31.74 23.47 -11.65
C THR A 999 32.69 23.12 -10.51
N ALA A 1000 33.24 21.90 -10.51
CA ALA A 1000 34.19 21.47 -9.50
C ALA A 1000 35.48 22.31 -9.55
N VAL A 1001 36.03 22.66 -8.39
CA VAL A 1001 37.33 23.36 -8.29
C VAL A 1001 38.49 22.46 -8.74
N SER A 1002 38.32 21.14 -8.60
CA SER A 1002 39.33 20.14 -8.96
C SER A 1002 38.69 18.83 -9.41
N ASP A 1003 39.04 18.39 -10.63
CA ASP A 1003 38.64 17.10 -11.20
C ASP A 1003 39.42 15.89 -10.62
N LYS A 1004 40.30 16.12 -9.63
CA LYS A 1004 41.11 15.06 -9.03
C LYS A 1004 40.25 14.18 -8.12
N ASN A 1005 40.02 12.95 -8.58
CA ASN A 1005 39.48 11.87 -7.76
C ASN A 1005 40.33 11.67 -6.49
N GLN A 1006 39.68 11.43 -5.36
CA GLN A 1006 40.36 11.10 -4.10
C GLN A 1006 40.27 9.58 -3.85
N MET A 1007 41.42 8.94 -3.62
CA MET A 1007 41.48 7.54 -3.23
C MET A 1007 41.42 7.44 -1.71
N LEU A 1008 40.32 6.90 -1.20
CA LEU A 1008 40.14 6.59 0.22
C LEU A 1008 40.26 5.09 0.45
N THR A 1009 40.46 4.72 1.72
CA THR A 1009 40.38 3.34 2.19
C THR A 1009 39.42 3.33 3.37
N PHE A 1010 38.38 2.51 3.33
CA PHE A 1010 37.41 2.39 4.42
C PHE A 1010 38.07 1.91 5.72
N THR A 1011 37.62 2.41 6.87
CA THR A 1011 38.19 2.13 8.20
C THR A 1011 37.11 1.94 9.27
N ASP A 1012 37.53 1.55 10.48
CA ASP A 1012 36.71 1.46 11.70
C ASP A 1012 36.26 2.83 12.27
N LYS A 1013 36.40 3.90 11.49
CA LYS A 1013 36.13 5.29 11.85
C LYS A 1013 35.52 6.02 10.67
N THR A 1014 34.47 6.78 10.93
CA THR A 1014 33.79 7.61 9.94
C THR A 1014 34.78 8.56 9.27
N GLN A 1015 34.72 8.66 7.95
CA GLN A 1015 35.56 9.56 7.17
C GLN A 1015 34.68 10.58 6.45
N GLU A 1016 35.04 11.87 6.53
CA GLU A 1016 34.44 12.90 5.70
C GLU A 1016 35.42 13.30 4.59
N ILE A 1017 34.92 13.42 3.36
CA ILE A 1017 35.60 14.09 2.26
C ILE A 1017 34.72 15.17 1.67
N VAL A 1018 35.37 16.21 1.18
CA VAL A 1018 34.72 17.40 0.64
C VAL A 1018 35.18 17.61 -0.79
N PHE A 1019 34.22 17.74 -1.72
CA PHE A 1019 34.47 18.30 -3.04
C PHE A 1019 33.93 19.72 -3.09
N GLU A 1020 34.81 20.66 -3.44
CA GLU A 1020 34.47 22.07 -3.58
C GLU A 1020 34.09 22.42 -5.02
N TYR A 1021 33.10 23.31 -5.16
CA TYR A 1021 32.57 23.80 -6.42
C TYR A 1021 32.49 25.32 -6.43
N GLU A 1022 32.57 25.91 -7.61
CA GLU A 1022 32.25 27.31 -7.85
C GLU A 1022 30.94 27.41 -8.65
N PRO A 1023 30.07 28.39 -8.34
CA PRO A 1023 28.85 28.61 -9.11
C PRO A 1023 29.19 29.02 -10.54
N ASN A 1024 28.48 28.44 -11.50
CA ASN A 1024 28.61 28.80 -12.90
C ASN A 1024 28.03 30.20 -13.10
N GLN A 1025 28.67 31.04 -13.91
CA GLN A 1025 28.23 32.42 -14.16
C GLN A 1025 28.49 32.85 -15.61
N LEU A 1026 27.59 33.65 -16.18
CA LEU A 1026 27.79 34.30 -17.47
C LEU A 1026 28.47 35.66 -17.27
N LYS A 1027 29.67 35.82 -17.83
CA LYS A 1027 30.35 37.09 -17.96
C LYS A 1027 30.25 37.59 -19.39
N ILE A 1028 29.66 38.76 -19.55
CA ILE A 1028 29.43 39.46 -20.82
C ILE A 1028 29.65 40.96 -20.55
N GLN A 1029 29.95 41.77 -21.58
CA GLN A 1029 30.18 43.21 -21.42
C GLN A 1029 28.95 44.02 -21.86
N ASP A 1030 28.66 45.12 -21.16
CA ASP A 1030 27.70 46.13 -21.62
C ASP A 1030 28.12 46.70 -22.98
N ILE A 1031 27.13 47.11 -23.79
CA ILE A 1031 27.38 47.58 -25.15
C ILE A 1031 26.89 49.02 -25.33
N SER A 1032 27.76 49.85 -25.89
CA SER A 1032 27.44 51.19 -26.36
C SER A 1032 27.65 51.26 -27.88
N ALA A 1033 26.60 51.61 -28.62
CA ALA A 1033 26.53 51.60 -30.07
C ALA A 1033 25.88 52.89 -30.60
N LYS A 1034 25.90 53.09 -31.92
CA LYS A 1034 25.15 54.14 -32.63
C LYS A 1034 24.09 53.51 -33.53
N VAL A 1035 23.06 54.28 -33.89
CA VAL A 1035 22.02 53.82 -34.82
C VAL A 1035 22.64 53.30 -36.14
N GLY A 1036 22.30 52.06 -36.48
CA GLY A 1036 22.79 51.31 -37.64
C GLY A 1036 24.04 50.45 -37.39
N ASP A 1037 24.64 50.49 -36.21
CA ASP A 1037 25.81 49.65 -35.88
C ASP A 1037 25.41 48.18 -35.68
N LYS A 1038 26.36 47.27 -35.91
CA LYS A 1038 26.17 45.81 -35.83
C LYS A 1038 27.34 45.15 -35.10
N GLY A 1039 27.07 44.07 -34.39
CA GLY A 1039 28.09 43.31 -33.67
C GLY A 1039 27.63 41.90 -33.29
N ARG A 1040 28.39 41.24 -32.40
CA ARG A 1040 28.07 39.94 -31.84
C ARG A 1040 28.46 39.89 -30.36
N PHE A 1041 27.67 39.22 -29.54
CA PHE A 1041 28.01 38.98 -28.14
C PHE A 1041 29.24 38.06 -27.99
N GLN A 1042 30.09 38.41 -27.02
CA GLN A 1042 31.22 37.59 -26.56
C GLN A 1042 30.89 37.16 -25.14
N ILE A 1043 30.47 35.91 -24.98
CA ILE A 1043 30.03 35.34 -23.70
C ILE A 1043 31.13 34.42 -23.19
N THR A 1044 31.50 34.61 -21.93
CA THR A 1044 32.45 33.77 -21.21
C THR A 1044 31.74 33.14 -20.02
N VAL A 1045 31.78 31.81 -19.91
CA VAL A 1045 31.31 31.13 -18.71
C VAL A 1045 32.45 31.06 -17.69
N LEU A 1046 32.12 31.32 -16.44
CA LEU A 1046 33.01 31.12 -15.28
C LEU A 1046 32.48 29.97 -14.42
N PRO A 1047 33.36 29.24 -13.70
CA PRO A 1047 34.82 29.32 -13.78
C PRO A 1047 35.38 28.80 -15.12
N GLN A 1048 36.63 29.14 -15.45
CA GLN A 1048 37.22 28.87 -16.78
C GLN A 1048 37.48 27.39 -17.08
N ASN A 1049 37.47 26.52 -16.07
CA ASN A 1049 37.54 25.07 -16.22
C ASN A 1049 36.18 24.41 -16.48
N ASN A 1050 35.10 25.20 -16.59
CA ASN A 1050 33.80 24.70 -17.01
C ASN A 1050 33.86 24.25 -18.48
N ASN A 1051 33.78 22.93 -18.68
CA ASN A 1051 33.81 22.28 -19.99
C ASN A 1051 32.41 22.01 -20.57
N GLU A 1052 31.33 22.49 -19.94
CA GLU A 1052 29.97 22.35 -20.47
C GLU A 1052 29.76 23.21 -21.71
N LYS A 1053 29.02 22.66 -22.67
CA LYS A 1053 28.51 23.43 -23.82
C LYS A 1053 27.20 24.09 -23.45
N TYR A 1054 27.03 25.33 -23.88
CA TYR A 1054 25.80 26.10 -23.69
C TYR A 1054 25.24 26.61 -25.01
N ILE A 1055 23.93 26.57 -25.15
CA ILE A 1055 23.17 27.32 -26.14
C ILE A 1055 22.68 28.61 -25.49
N PHE A 1056 22.79 29.73 -26.20
CA PHE A 1056 22.43 31.06 -25.70
C PHE A 1056 21.15 31.57 -26.35
N GLU A 1057 20.24 32.08 -25.53
CA GLU A 1057 19.02 32.77 -25.94
C GLU A 1057 19.07 34.23 -25.47
N TYR A 1058 18.48 35.13 -26.26
CA TYR A 1058 18.59 36.58 -26.07
C TYR A 1058 17.20 37.21 -26.06
N VAL A 1059 16.76 37.67 -24.89
CA VAL A 1059 15.51 38.39 -24.71
C VAL A 1059 15.80 39.88 -24.69
N VAL A 1060 15.25 40.62 -25.66
CA VAL A 1060 15.41 42.06 -25.77
C VAL A 1060 14.18 42.75 -25.18
N GLU A 1061 14.38 43.57 -24.15
CA GLU A 1061 13.28 44.28 -23.47
C GLU A 1061 12.55 45.27 -24.39
N ASN A 1062 13.30 46.05 -25.19
CA ASN A 1062 12.75 46.93 -26.21
C ASN A 1062 13.35 46.61 -27.59
N SER A 1063 12.59 45.86 -28.39
CA SER A 1063 13.01 45.41 -29.72
C SER A 1063 13.06 46.53 -30.78
N ASP A 1064 12.54 47.73 -30.49
CA ASP A 1064 12.64 48.89 -31.38
C ASP A 1064 14.02 49.55 -31.30
N ILE A 1065 14.72 49.38 -30.18
CA ILE A 1065 16.08 49.93 -29.96
C ILE A 1065 17.15 49.00 -30.57
N VAL A 1066 16.99 47.68 -30.45
CA VAL A 1066 17.95 46.69 -30.96
C VAL A 1066 17.24 45.39 -31.37
N SER A 1067 17.76 44.69 -32.38
CA SER A 1067 17.41 43.30 -32.65
C SER A 1067 18.61 42.39 -32.48
N VAL A 1068 18.40 41.21 -31.89
CA VAL A 1068 19.39 40.14 -31.74
C VAL A 1068 18.90 38.89 -32.48
N THR A 1069 19.80 38.20 -33.18
CA THR A 1069 19.54 36.89 -33.81
C THR A 1069 19.92 35.75 -32.87
N SER A 1070 19.37 34.55 -33.10
CA SER A 1070 19.64 33.35 -32.27
C SER A 1070 21.12 32.92 -32.21
N ASP A 1071 21.96 33.35 -33.15
CA ASP A 1071 23.41 33.16 -33.09
C ASP A 1071 24.17 34.29 -32.37
N GLY A 1072 23.46 35.20 -31.69
CA GLY A 1072 24.01 36.26 -30.85
C GLY A 1072 24.53 37.48 -31.59
N LYS A 1073 24.19 37.67 -32.87
CA LYS A 1073 24.51 38.90 -33.61
C LYS A 1073 23.43 39.94 -33.35
N TRP A 1074 23.82 41.21 -33.23
CA TRP A 1074 22.90 42.31 -32.94
C TRP A 1074 22.99 43.44 -33.96
N THR A 1075 21.93 44.23 -34.06
CA THR A 1075 21.85 45.46 -34.88
C THR A 1075 21.09 46.54 -34.12
N ALA A 1076 21.71 47.70 -33.94
CA ALA A 1076 21.12 48.87 -33.29
C ALA A 1076 20.18 49.61 -34.26
N LYS A 1077 18.91 49.79 -33.88
CA LYS A 1077 17.83 50.31 -34.73
C LYS A 1077 17.45 51.76 -34.42
N GLN A 1078 17.29 52.09 -33.14
CA GLN A 1078 16.82 53.40 -32.68
C GLN A 1078 17.64 53.85 -31.47
N ALA A 1079 17.79 55.16 -31.28
CA ALA A 1079 18.48 55.70 -30.12
C ALA A 1079 17.63 55.54 -28.85
N GLY A 1080 18.28 55.20 -27.74
CA GLY A 1080 17.67 54.85 -26.47
C GLY A 1080 18.55 53.90 -25.67
N GLU A 1081 18.04 53.45 -24.53
CA GLU A 1081 18.65 52.42 -23.68
C GLU A 1081 17.65 51.28 -23.50
N THR A 1082 18.13 50.04 -23.56
CA THR A 1082 17.32 48.83 -23.34
C THR A 1082 18.17 47.79 -22.62
N THR A 1083 17.51 46.93 -21.83
CA THR A 1083 18.16 45.74 -21.29
C THR A 1083 18.12 44.61 -22.32
N ILE A 1084 19.17 43.80 -22.37
CA ILE A 1084 19.15 42.49 -23.01
C ILE A 1084 19.44 41.45 -21.92
N GLU A 1085 18.52 40.52 -21.76
CA GLU A 1085 18.70 39.35 -20.90
C GLU A 1085 19.25 38.20 -21.75
N VAL A 1086 20.37 37.63 -21.29
CA VAL A 1086 21.07 36.55 -21.97
C VAL A 1086 20.93 35.31 -21.11
N HIS A 1087 20.26 34.30 -21.65
CA HIS A 1087 20.01 33.02 -21.02
C HIS A 1087 20.97 31.98 -21.60
N ALA A 1088 21.48 31.06 -20.77
CA ALA A 1088 22.29 29.94 -21.21
C ALA A 1088 21.71 28.61 -20.73
N ILE A 1089 21.49 27.70 -21.67
CA ILE A 1089 20.96 26.35 -21.45
C ILE A 1089 22.08 25.36 -21.78
N SER A 1090 22.38 24.40 -20.91
CA SER A 1090 23.37 23.36 -21.26
C SER A 1090 22.86 22.51 -22.43
N ASP A 1091 23.70 22.35 -23.45
CA ASP A 1091 23.46 21.60 -24.70
C ASP A 1091 22.93 20.17 -24.43
N ASP A 1092 23.31 19.58 -23.30
CA ASP A 1092 22.93 18.22 -22.90
C ASP A 1092 21.51 18.14 -22.28
N LEU A 1093 21.02 19.21 -21.64
CA LEU A 1093 19.67 19.27 -21.04
C LEU A 1093 18.56 19.35 -22.09
N ILE A 1094 18.87 19.83 -23.29
CA ILE A 1094 17.93 20.06 -24.40
C ILE A 1094 17.29 18.75 -24.93
N ARG A 1095 17.85 17.59 -24.55
CA ARG A 1095 17.25 16.27 -24.82
C ARG A 1095 16.09 15.88 -23.88
N LYS A 1096 15.71 16.76 -22.96
CA LYS A 1096 14.43 16.73 -22.23
C LYS A 1096 13.68 18.02 -22.52
N ALA A 1097 12.43 17.94 -22.96
CA ALA A 1097 11.63 19.12 -23.26
C ALA A 1097 11.26 19.90 -21.97
N GLY A 1098 11.37 21.23 -21.99
CA GLY A 1098 10.83 22.10 -20.94
C GLY A 1098 11.76 22.49 -19.80
N VAL A 1099 13.08 22.54 -20.00
CA VAL A 1099 14.05 22.94 -18.95
C VAL A 1099 14.29 24.46 -18.97
N GLU A 1100 14.20 25.10 -17.80
CA GLU A 1100 14.55 26.52 -17.60
C GLU A 1100 16.04 26.80 -17.88
N PRO A 1101 16.42 28.03 -18.25
CA PRO A 1101 17.82 28.38 -18.51
C PRO A 1101 18.66 28.32 -17.24
N MET A 1102 19.70 27.49 -17.25
CA MET A 1102 20.58 27.24 -16.11
C MET A 1102 21.28 28.49 -15.59
N LEU A 1103 21.54 29.46 -16.47
CA LEU A 1103 22.18 30.72 -16.14
C LEU A 1103 21.46 31.84 -16.88
N SER A 1104 21.32 33.01 -16.24
CA SER A 1104 20.97 34.24 -16.93
C SER A 1104 21.85 35.40 -16.46
N THR A 1105 21.95 36.43 -17.31
CA THR A 1105 22.55 37.73 -16.94
C THR A 1105 21.89 38.85 -17.74
N LYS A 1106 21.92 40.07 -17.22
CA LYS A 1106 21.36 41.26 -17.88
C LYS A 1106 22.49 42.25 -18.18
N ILE A 1107 22.41 42.88 -19.34
CA ILE A 1107 23.31 43.97 -19.75
C ILE A 1107 22.55 45.18 -20.27
N ALA A 1108 23.15 46.34 -20.04
CA ALA A 1108 22.72 47.59 -20.64
C ALA A 1108 23.19 47.66 -22.10
N PHE A 1109 22.24 47.91 -23.00
CA PHE A 1109 22.50 48.17 -24.41
C PHE A 1109 22.10 49.61 -24.75
N LYS A 1110 23.11 50.47 -24.93
CA LYS A 1110 22.95 51.92 -25.16
C LYS A 1110 23.15 52.25 -26.62
N VAL A 1111 22.17 52.92 -27.23
CA VAL A 1111 22.23 53.37 -28.62
C VAL A 1111 22.16 54.90 -28.68
N ALA A 1112 23.23 55.54 -29.15
CA ALA A 1112 23.25 56.97 -29.42
C ALA A 1112 22.71 57.29 -30.82
N GLN A 1113 22.04 58.44 -30.97
CA GLN A 1113 21.67 58.96 -32.29
C GLN A 1113 22.92 59.19 -33.14
N LYS A 1114 22.82 58.87 -34.43
CA LYS A 1114 23.87 59.20 -35.41
C LYS A 1114 23.75 60.70 -35.72
N PRO A 1115 24.81 61.51 -35.60
CA PRO A 1115 24.71 62.95 -35.85
C PRO A 1115 24.26 63.20 -37.30
N SER A 1116 23.26 64.08 -37.46
CA SER A 1116 22.79 64.53 -38.76
C SER A 1116 23.90 65.29 -39.49
N LYS A 1117 24.09 64.97 -40.77
CA LYS A 1117 24.92 65.79 -41.66
C LYS A 1117 24.10 66.97 -42.14
N GLU A 1118 24.30 68.15 -41.55
CA GLU A 1118 23.97 69.40 -42.23
C GLU A 1118 25.08 69.76 -43.21
N ASN A 1119 24.71 70.06 -44.45
CA ASN A 1119 25.62 70.60 -45.45
C ASN A 1119 25.53 72.13 -45.42
N GLY A 1120 26.47 72.74 -44.70
CA GLY A 1120 27.18 73.98 -45.03
C GLY A 1120 26.41 75.25 -45.36
N ASP A 1121 26.77 76.33 -44.66
CA ASP A 1121 27.33 77.47 -45.37
C ASP A 1121 28.52 78.11 -44.61
N LYS A 1122 29.34 78.89 -45.31
CA LYS A 1122 30.56 79.54 -44.79
C LYS A 1122 30.26 80.99 -44.37
N GLN A 1123 30.79 81.44 -43.21
CA GLN A 1123 31.70 82.60 -43.20
C GLN A 1123 32.40 82.89 -41.85
N THR A 1124 33.72 83.04 -41.95
CA THR A 1124 34.64 83.98 -41.23
C THR A 1124 34.58 84.24 -39.72
N THR A 1125 35.77 84.13 -39.11
CA THR A 1125 36.19 84.56 -37.75
C THR A 1125 36.13 86.09 -37.55
N PRO A 1126 36.21 86.57 -36.28
CA PRO A 1126 37.52 86.99 -35.76
C PRO A 1126 37.81 86.68 -34.26
N ASP A 1127 39.08 86.35 -34.02
CA ASP A 1127 40.02 86.71 -32.93
C ASP A 1127 39.64 86.77 -31.42
N GLU A 1128 40.44 85.99 -30.67
CA GLU A 1128 41.09 86.23 -29.35
C GLU A 1128 40.40 87.04 -28.23
N LYS A 1129 40.33 86.42 -27.03
CA LYS A 1129 41.24 86.78 -25.91
C LYS A 1129 41.26 85.82 -24.72
N ASP A 1130 42.47 85.72 -24.14
CA ASP A 1130 42.87 85.41 -22.75
C ASP A 1130 42.43 84.08 -22.07
N VAL A 1131 43.23 83.31 -21.31
CA VAL A 1131 44.68 83.04 -21.09
C VAL A 1131 44.81 82.29 -19.73
N ILE A 1132 45.97 81.67 -19.42
CA ILE A 1132 46.33 80.84 -18.22
C ILE A 1132 45.93 79.35 -18.38
N ASN A 1133 46.82 78.33 -18.29
CA ASN A 1133 48.29 78.27 -18.13
C ASN A 1133 48.93 77.00 -18.80
N ASN A 1134 50.14 76.65 -18.35
CA ASN A 1134 51.11 75.70 -18.91
C ASN A 1134 51.04 74.22 -18.47
N LYS A 1135 51.58 73.36 -19.35
CA LYS A 1135 52.19 72.05 -19.03
C LYS A 1135 53.64 72.22 -18.52
N LYS A 1136 54.16 71.27 -17.72
CA LYS A 1136 55.38 70.49 -18.07
C LYS A 1136 55.76 69.34 -17.11
N ASN A 1137 56.13 68.23 -17.75
CA ASN A 1137 56.96 67.08 -17.33
C ASN A 1137 58.32 67.48 -16.68
N PRO A 1138 59.09 66.58 -15.99
CA PRO A 1138 59.52 65.28 -16.56
C PRO A 1138 59.92 64.08 -15.66
N LYS A 1139 59.99 62.92 -16.35
CA LYS A 1139 60.96 61.78 -16.30
C LYS A 1139 62.01 61.70 -15.18
N GLU A 1140 62.33 60.46 -14.78
CA GLU A 1140 63.68 59.90 -15.02
C GLU A 1140 63.66 58.36 -15.25
N ASP A 1141 64.83 57.79 -15.58
CA ASP A 1141 65.07 56.49 -16.25
C ASP A 1141 66.20 55.71 -15.53
N LEU A 1142 66.52 54.47 -16.00
CA LEU A 1142 67.70 53.60 -15.82
C LEU A 1142 67.25 52.13 -15.55
N SER A 1143 67.32 51.20 -16.52
CA SER A 1143 68.47 50.34 -16.90
C SER A 1143 68.75 49.19 -15.88
N VAL A 1144 69.06 47.91 -16.18
CA VAL A 1144 69.86 47.25 -17.25
C VAL A 1144 69.52 45.73 -17.38
N ILE A 1145 69.46 45.19 -18.62
CA ILE A 1145 70.01 43.92 -19.20
C ILE A 1145 70.04 42.62 -18.32
N GLU A 1146 69.53 41.43 -18.74
CA GLU A 1146 70.19 40.45 -19.65
C GLU A 1146 69.26 39.49 -20.46
N LYS A 1147 69.83 38.90 -21.53
CA LYS A 1147 69.33 37.82 -22.43
C LYS A 1147 70.34 36.65 -22.37
N PRO A 1148 70.00 35.36 -22.63
CA PRO A 1148 70.08 34.80 -24.02
C PRO A 1148 69.16 33.56 -24.36
N ILE A 1149 68.56 33.41 -25.57
CA ILE A 1149 68.97 32.56 -26.75
C ILE A 1149 68.54 31.05 -26.68
N ILE A 1150 68.10 30.30 -27.73
CA ILE A 1150 67.48 30.52 -29.07
C ILE A 1150 67.14 29.17 -29.80
N LYS A 1151 66.28 29.16 -30.84
CA LYS A 1151 66.12 28.22 -32.02
C LYS A 1151 65.39 26.84 -31.98
N LYS A 1152 64.35 26.75 -32.84
CA LYS A 1152 64.08 25.85 -34.01
C LYS A 1152 64.35 24.32 -33.99
N HIS A 1153 63.32 23.55 -34.41
CA HIS A 1153 63.20 22.67 -35.63
C HIS A 1153 61.88 21.84 -35.48
N SER A 1154 60.98 21.58 -36.44
CA SER A 1154 60.93 21.19 -37.87
C SER A 1154 61.06 19.67 -38.18
N ARG A 1155 60.07 19.15 -38.95
CA ARG A 1155 60.01 17.90 -39.78
C ARG A 1155 59.33 16.59 -39.28
N THR A 1156 58.12 16.35 -39.84
CA THR A 1156 57.64 15.17 -40.62
C THR A 1156 57.68 13.70 -40.14
N ILE A 1157 56.48 13.08 -40.24
CA ILE A 1157 56.12 11.73 -40.77
C ILE A 1157 56.52 10.48 -39.95
N GLU A 1158 55.51 9.71 -39.52
CA GLU A 1158 55.28 8.31 -39.93
C GLU A 1158 53.85 7.82 -39.62
N ASP A 1159 53.31 6.97 -40.50
CA ASP A 1159 52.08 6.15 -40.39
C ASP A 1159 52.52 4.70 -40.59
N PRO A 1160 51.97 3.71 -39.86
CA PRO A 1160 51.18 2.72 -40.61
C PRO A 1160 50.05 1.96 -39.84
N LYS A 1161 48.92 1.78 -40.54
CA LYS A 1161 48.06 0.54 -40.58
C LYS A 1161 47.16 0.26 -39.34
N GLN A 1162 46.00 -0.43 -39.43
CA GLN A 1162 45.36 -1.18 -40.54
C GLN A 1162 43.82 -1.36 -40.35
N SER A 1163 43.05 -1.37 -41.46
CA SER A 1163 41.81 -2.16 -41.80
C SER A 1163 40.80 -2.60 -40.71
N LYS A 1164 39.46 -2.64 -40.89
CA LYS A 1164 38.58 -3.04 -42.04
C LYS A 1164 37.23 -2.29 -41.93
N LYS A 1165 36.51 -1.84 -42.99
CA LYS A 1165 35.82 -2.50 -44.12
C LYS A 1165 34.61 -3.41 -43.76
N MET A 1166 33.38 -2.89 -43.86
CA MET A 1166 32.15 -3.43 -44.50
C MET A 1166 30.96 -2.50 -44.16
N VAL A 1167 30.15 -1.89 -45.04
CA VAL A 1167 29.53 -2.23 -46.35
C VAL A 1167 28.13 -2.88 -46.24
N VAL A 1168 27.10 -2.02 -46.34
CA VAL A 1168 25.86 -2.13 -47.15
C VAL A 1168 24.89 -3.30 -46.91
N LYS A 1169 23.61 -2.95 -46.68
CA LYS A 1169 22.50 -3.37 -47.59
C LYS A 1169 21.21 -2.56 -47.46
N ASP A 1170 20.89 -1.84 -48.55
CA ASP A 1170 19.51 -1.53 -48.92
C ASP A 1170 18.69 -2.81 -49.15
N LYS A 1171 17.37 -2.70 -48.98
CA LYS A 1171 16.40 -3.49 -49.75
C LYS A 1171 15.08 -2.73 -49.95
N LYS A 1172 14.77 -2.39 -51.20
CA LYS A 1172 13.44 -2.01 -51.68
C LYS A 1172 12.67 -3.27 -52.14
N LEU A 1173 11.36 -3.32 -51.81
CA LEU A 1173 10.19 -3.77 -52.64
C LEU A 1173 10.25 -5.19 -53.32
N PRO A 1174 9.12 -5.83 -53.78
CA PRO A 1174 7.92 -5.20 -54.37
C PRO A 1174 6.53 -5.86 -54.07
N HIS A 1175 5.52 -5.38 -54.82
CA HIS A 1175 4.10 -5.78 -54.89
C HIS A 1175 3.80 -7.20 -55.38
N THR A 1176 2.55 -7.64 -55.14
CA THR A 1176 1.56 -8.42 -55.96
C THR A 1176 0.78 -9.40 -55.06
N GLY A 1177 -0.47 -9.80 -55.29
CA GLY A 1177 -1.56 -9.39 -56.21
C GLY A 1177 -2.91 -9.54 -55.47
N ASP A 1178 -3.99 -8.84 -55.81
CA ASP A 1178 -4.85 -8.98 -57.00
C ASP A 1178 -5.90 -10.12 -56.89
N SER A 1179 -7.19 -9.77 -56.86
CA SER A 1179 -8.24 -10.36 -57.73
C SER A 1179 -9.69 -9.94 -57.37
N ASN A 1180 -10.42 -9.44 -58.38
CA ASN A 1180 -11.82 -9.75 -58.74
C ASN A 1180 -13.02 -9.56 -57.76
N GLN A 1181 -14.26 -9.32 -58.20
CA GLN A 1181 -14.86 -8.62 -59.37
C GLN A 1181 -16.40 -8.69 -59.24
N LYS A 1182 -17.15 -7.60 -59.51
CA LYS A 1182 -18.55 -7.61 -60.05
C LYS A 1182 -19.67 -8.21 -59.13
N ASN A 1183 -20.98 -7.99 -59.27
CA ASN A 1183 -21.81 -7.07 -60.07
C ASN A 1183 -23.28 -7.00 -59.52
N VAL A 1184 -24.00 -5.90 -59.80
CA VAL A 1184 -25.46 -5.82 -60.13
C VAL A 1184 -26.58 -5.99 -59.05
N VAL A 1185 -27.20 -4.84 -58.71
CA VAL A 1185 -28.65 -4.40 -58.58
C VAL A 1185 -29.82 -5.34 -59.01
N PRO A 1186 -31.16 -5.02 -58.90
CA PRO A 1186 -31.95 -4.00 -58.11
C PRO A 1186 -33.36 -4.46 -57.54
N LEU A 1187 -34.16 -3.51 -56.98
CA LEU A 1187 -35.66 -3.44 -56.83
C LEU A 1187 -36.38 -4.34 -55.76
N PHE A 1188 -37.62 -4.11 -55.24
CA PHE A 1188 -38.81 -3.21 -55.48
C PHE A 1188 -39.39 -2.72 -54.10
N ILE A 1189 -39.79 -1.44 -53.87
CA ILE A 1189 -41.12 -0.75 -53.93
C ILE A 1189 -42.25 -1.15 -52.93
N GLY A 1190 -42.85 -0.12 -52.27
CA GLY A 1190 -44.27 -0.06 -51.82
C GLY A 1190 -44.55 -0.22 -50.30
N LEU A 1191 -45.57 0.38 -49.68
CA LEU A 1191 -46.59 1.36 -50.12
C LEU A 1191 -47.23 2.11 -48.89
N LEU A 1192 -48.20 3.01 -49.13
CA LEU A 1192 -48.83 3.97 -48.21
C LEU A 1192 -49.98 3.44 -47.31
N LEU A 1193 -50.22 4.18 -46.19
CA LEU A 1193 -51.52 4.51 -45.54
C LEU A 1193 -52.38 3.42 -44.84
N CYS A 1194 -52.89 3.70 -43.61
CA CYS A 1194 -54.26 4.25 -43.34
C CYS A 1194 -54.83 3.98 -41.90
N LEU A 1195 -55.38 5.05 -41.30
CA LEU A 1195 -56.61 5.14 -40.46
C LEU A 1195 -56.80 4.40 -39.10
N GLN A 1196 -56.81 5.23 -38.05
CA GLN A 1196 -57.90 5.47 -37.07
C GLN A 1196 -58.85 4.33 -36.63
N GLY A 1197 -58.93 4.14 -35.30
CA GLY A 1197 -60.09 3.60 -34.56
C GLY A 1197 -60.26 4.32 -33.21
N LEU A 1198 -61.45 4.84 -32.91
CA LEU A 1198 -61.74 5.74 -31.78
C LEU A 1198 -62.56 5.05 -30.66
N TYR A 1199 -62.57 5.68 -29.46
CA TYR A 1199 -63.60 5.58 -28.39
C TYR A 1199 -63.57 4.27 -27.54
N ILE A 1200 -63.82 4.22 -26.20
CA ILE A 1200 -64.51 5.05 -25.17
C ILE A 1200 -63.73 4.91 -23.83
N TRP A 1201 -63.27 5.94 -23.08
CA TRP A 1201 -63.92 6.94 -22.21
C TRP A 1201 -64.79 6.47 -21.00
N LYS A 1202 -64.21 6.25 -19.81
CA LYS A 1202 -64.70 6.92 -18.56
C LYS A 1202 -63.79 6.87 -17.31
N ARG A 1203 -63.40 8.09 -16.91
CA ARG A 1203 -63.06 8.61 -15.56
C ARG A 1203 -63.26 7.70 -14.31
N ARG A 1204 -62.27 7.76 -13.40
CA ARG A 1204 -62.35 8.56 -12.15
C ARG A 1204 -60.95 8.97 -11.63
N LYS A 1205 -60.90 10.09 -10.89
CA LYS A 1205 -59.72 10.73 -10.27
C LYS A 1205 -59.49 10.17 -8.83
N VAL A 1206 -58.47 10.72 -8.15
CA VAL A 1206 -58.23 10.74 -6.67
C VAL A 1206 -57.42 9.51 -6.21
N ASP A 1207 -56.26 9.61 -5.54
CA ASP A 1207 -55.55 10.76 -4.94
C ASP A 1207 -54.01 10.60 -4.90
N SER A 1208 -53.33 11.70 -4.51
CA SER A 1208 -51.92 11.88 -4.07
C SER A 1208 -50.78 11.28 -4.90
#